data_AF-A0A3C1F1G6-F1
#
_entry.id   AF-A0A3C1F1G6-F1
#
_cell.length_a   1.000
_cell.length_b   1.000
_cell.length_c   1.000
_cell.angle_alpha   90.00
_cell.angle_beta   90.00
_cell.angle_gamma   90.00
#
_symmetry.space_group_name_H-M   'P 1'
#
loop_
_entity.id
_entity.type
_entity.pdbx_description
1 polymer ?
#
loop_
_entity_poly.entity_id
_entity_poly.type
_entity_poly.pdbx_seq_one_letter_code
_entity_poly.pdbx_strand_id
1 'polypeptide(L)'
;FYLWEHVTALAGELMGINPFNEPGVIGSKQRADEFIAQLTQGTVPRDATHVAANADGTITLDYGAIMRIGGSELAKAMEQLMAEHGLRRDHPAHVWAALLYLSAQRGKSYGSLLPYLVSTPSETTAWKHWQQMMTRAARMATFTSEGPRFQHSVLQLLTDGPKTGLHALVAFDNDATPLVIGDPSRPTLTFGQFIRAQSLGTAKSLEEKGQWVMRFGVQEHSGWETEFGRMLAETEATLTRLTASASASTSTNDMRPMPPTPPSVRQMTDTSGSPSDRGAGHAARVADGEAETREGVMTREAAMRAALATHSELTAFRQLVEQLPGLADTDDFLKRVLQVANERYVKALPEPFNAEAAIDALVSELRMMRMLDRPSNPTTNPMLQWPRTAEQLDSFLRRMAHALTAPSDSSSVYLTWLPGGGHLPWKVFEGVYQPEDADDNSGAQHLGQALDMAHRADPTLFVGADVLDMGMGSGPHTGYALLRGARRAVGIDVQQTALDNAWWNLEHWMPELAGRFVGYVGDVWDALPATEQTTTFKIIMLNAPPVYSRLAPRDANIHAGVGGEMIDRFVRGLPQRLAPNGVAFLRIFHGNGFADHGYNKARLEQLITTERLPLAIREELVVGSFTVVTLVPAAAHHEVAPLAPHADGSAGTSEASALAERRQIWEELSQKSGRFLVIGGKWKGAIGAQLKALVAAGQWDEAITLARQHPDQREDRLGWVNVLDRLLAQPQLLEEVEAEARWLWAKRSHVVFIGQGGSILSIPVAQQLWPNPDAPQVHWLDSTDPEAKVALLLALTGAPDLAALKQMTADELRQALARVQFIVITKSGETRETRENLKWVTSLHHRTGLHSKDHVWVLTDPGTSLWREAQAREYYPWAS
;
A
#
# COMPACT_ATOMS: atom_id res chain seq x y z
N PHE A 1 8.70 -15.20 8.60
CA PHE A 1 7.54 -15.56 9.44
C PHE A 1 7.83 -15.36 10.94
N TYR A 2 8.76 -16.09 11.54
CA TYR A 2 9.18 -15.88 12.95
C TYR A 2 9.51 -14.43 13.36
N LEU A 3 10.17 -13.69 12.47
CA LEU A 3 10.44 -12.27 12.67
C LEU A 3 9.14 -11.47 12.81
N TRP A 4 8.17 -11.68 11.92
CA TRP A 4 6.88 -10.99 11.96
C TRP A 4 6.07 -11.32 13.20
N GLU A 5 6.16 -12.56 13.69
CA GLU A 5 5.50 -12.99 14.93
C GLU A 5 6.13 -12.33 16.16
N HIS A 6 7.47 -12.26 16.22
CA HIS A 6 8.17 -11.50 17.27
C HIS A 6 7.88 -10.00 17.19
N VAL A 7 7.88 -9.42 15.98
CA VAL A 7 7.58 -8.01 15.75
C VAL A 7 6.13 -7.71 16.15
N THR A 8 5.18 -8.60 15.83
CA THR A 8 3.77 -8.45 16.23
C THR A 8 3.61 -8.56 17.75
N ALA A 9 4.32 -9.50 18.38
CA ALA A 9 4.36 -9.62 19.84
C ALA A 9 4.90 -8.36 20.52
N LEU A 10 6.04 -7.85 20.03
CA LEU A 10 6.69 -6.65 20.54
C LEU A 10 5.84 -5.39 20.30
N ALA A 11 5.30 -5.23 19.09
CA ALA A 11 4.42 -4.12 18.74
C ALA A 11 3.14 -4.15 19.57
N GLY A 12 2.59 -5.35 19.82
CA GLY A 12 1.48 -5.55 20.74
C GLY A 12 1.79 -5.01 22.14
N GLU A 13 2.89 -5.46 22.76
CA GLU A 13 3.31 -4.98 24.08
C GLU A 13 3.53 -3.46 24.09
N LEU A 14 4.21 -2.90 23.07
CA LEU A 14 4.44 -1.46 22.94
C LEU A 14 3.14 -0.66 22.82
N MET A 15 2.09 -1.26 22.25
CA MET A 15 0.76 -0.65 22.11
C MET A 15 -0.18 -0.97 23.28
N GLY A 16 0.24 -1.75 24.28
CA GLY A 16 -0.61 -2.21 25.37
C GLY A 16 -1.66 -3.26 24.96
N ILE A 17 -1.44 -3.93 23.83
CA ILE A 17 -2.33 -4.95 23.26
C ILE A 17 -1.70 -6.32 23.48
N ASN A 18 -2.51 -7.29 23.93
CA ASN A 18 -2.07 -8.68 23.92
C ASN A 18 -2.41 -9.32 22.56
N PRO A 19 -1.43 -9.61 21.68
CA PRO A 19 -1.71 -10.10 20.33
C PRO A 19 -2.18 -11.57 20.32
N PHE A 20 -2.23 -12.23 21.47
CA PHE A 20 -2.62 -13.63 21.60
C PHE A 20 -3.98 -13.81 22.31
N ASN A 21 -4.71 -12.73 22.57
CA ASN A 21 -6.11 -12.78 23.02
C ASN A 21 -7.00 -11.94 22.10
N GLU A 22 -8.33 -12.07 22.25
CA GLU A 22 -9.29 -11.41 21.36
C GLU A 22 -10.54 -10.83 22.08
N PRO A 23 -10.42 -10.21 23.28
CA PRO A 23 -11.59 -9.71 24.00
C PRO A 23 -12.38 -8.64 23.21
N GLY A 24 -11.71 -7.81 22.40
CA GLY A 24 -12.35 -6.81 21.54
C GLY A 24 -13.17 -7.43 20.42
N VAL A 25 -12.68 -8.54 19.85
CA VAL A 25 -13.38 -9.35 18.84
C VAL A 25 -14.63 -9.98 19.45
N ILE A 26 -14.52 -10.58 20.64
CA ILE A 26 -15.65 -11.21 21.33
C ILE A 26 -16.75 -10.19 21.62
N GLY A 27 -16.38 -9.01 22.14
CA GLY A 27 -17.37 -7.97 22.43
C GLY A 27 -18.12 -7.49 21.18
N SER A 28 -17.42 -7.33 20.05
CA SER A 28 -18.06 -6.95 18.79
C SER A 28 -19.07 -8.00 18.30
N LYS A 29 -18.71 -9.28 18.40
CA LYS A 29 -19.61 -10.40 18.05
C LYS A 29 -20.89 -10.37 18.90
N GLN A 30 -20.76 -10.15 20.21
CA GLN A 30 -21.91 -10.06 21.11
C GLN A 30 -22.86 -8.92 20.73
N ARG A 31 -22.33 -7.73 20.42
CA ARG A 31 -23.15 -6.58 19.98
C ARG A 31 -23.81 -6.83 18.63
N ALA A 32 -23.11 -7.48 17.69
CA ALA A 32 -23.72 -7.89 16.43
C ALA A 32 -24.89 -8.86 16.66
N ASP A 33 -24.76 -9.82 17.59
CA ASP A 33 -25.83 -10.75 17.96
C ASP A 33 -27.05 -10.03 18.57
N GLU A 34 -26.84 -8.97 19.37
CA GLU A 34 -27.93 -8.14 19.90
C GLU A 34 -28.71 -7.43 18.78
N PHE A 35 -28.02 -6.86 17.79
CA PHE A 35 -28.67 -6.23 16.64
C PHE A 35 -29.36 -7.25 15.72
N ILE A 36 -28.79 -8.44 15.57
CA ILE A 36 -29.42 -9.57 14.88
C ILE A 36 -30.73 -9.96 15.58
N ALA A 37 -30.72 -10.07 16.91
CA ALA A 37 -31.91 -10.42 17.67
C ALA A 37 -33.05 -9.39 17.46
N GLN A 38 -32.72 -8.10 17.38
CA GLN A 38 -33.69 -7.04 17.05
C GLN A 38 -34.28 -7.21 15.65
N LEU A 39 -33.44 -7.49 14.64
CA LEU A 39 -33.87 -7.74 13.27
C LEU A 39 -34.82 -8.93 13.18
N THR A 40 -34.50 -10.03 13.85
CA THR A 40 -35.36 -11.23 13.89
C THR A 40 -36.70 -10.95 14.58
N GLN A 41 -36.77 -9.96 15.47
CA GLN A 41 -38.02 -9.48 16.10
C GLN A 41 -38.78 -8.46 15.24
N GLY A 42 -38.33 -8.19 14.00
CA GLY A 42 -38.95 -7.23 13.09
C GLY A 42 -38.62 -5.77 13.39
N THR A 43 -37.62 -5.51 14.22
CA THR A 43 -37.15 -4.16 14.53
C THR A 43 -35.97 -3.79 13.65
N VAL A 44 -35.98 -2.61 13.03
CA VAL A 44 -34.84 -2.08 12.27
C VAL A 44 -33.84 -1.49 13.27
N PRO A 45 -32.66 -2.09 13.49
CA PRO A 45 -31.71 -1.60 14.47
C PRO A 45 -31.18 -0.24 14.05
N ARG A 46 -31.20 0.74 14.96
CA ARG A 46 -30.64 2.08 14.75
C ARG A 46 -29.89 2.51 16.01
N ASP A 47 -28.63 2.91 15.86
CA ASP A 47 -27.83 3.57 16.91
C ASP A 47 -27.46 5.02 16.53
N ALA A 48 -27.92 5.45 15.35
CA ALA A 48 -27.63 6.75 14.78
C ALA A 48 -28.35 7.86 15.55
N THR A 49 -27.57 8.78 16.11
CA THR A 49 -28.09 9.97 16.80
C THR A 49 -27.77 11.27 16.08
N HIS A 50 -26.74 11.27 15.23
CA HIS A 50 -26.31 12.42 14.45
C HIS A 50 -25.98 11.95 13.03
N VAL A 51 -26.81 12.35 12.07
CA VAL A 51 -26.70 11.90 10.67
C VAL A 51 -26.69 13.11 9.74
N ALA A 52 -25.74 13.10 8.80
CA ALA A 52 -25.75 13.97 7.63
C ALA A 52 -26.01 13.12 6.37
N ALA A 53 -26.64 13.70 5.36
CA ALA A 53 -26.94 13.02 4.11
C ALA A 53 -26.73 13.96 2.92
N ASN A 54 -26.23 13.44 1.81
CA ASN A 54 -26.25 14.21 0.56
C ASN A 54 -27.71 14.38 0.06
N ALA A 55 -27.92 15.26 -0.92
CA ALA A 55 -29.25 15.73 -1.30
C ALA A 55 -30.21 14.61 -1.76
N ASP A 56 -29.68 13.55 -2.37
CA ASP A 56 -30.44 12.39 -2.85
C ASP A 56 -30.48 11.22 -1.85
N GLY A 57 -29.78 11.33 -0.72
CA GLY A 57 -29.70 10.28 0.31
C GLY A 57 -28.86 9.07 -0.07
N THR A 58 -28.10 9.14 -1.16
CA THR A 58 -27.21 8.07 -1.63
C THR A 58 -26.08 7.78 -0.64
N ILE A 59 -25.58 8.83 0.03
CA ILE A 59 -24.54 8.75 1.06
C ILE A 59 -25.06 9.37 2.36
N THR A 60 -25.05 8.58 3.42
CA THR A 60 -25.28 9.03 4.80
C THR A 60 -23.99 8.94 5.61
N LEU A 61 -23.81 9.84 6.57
CA LEU A 61 -22.72 9.83 7.54
C LEU A 61 -23.30 9.88 8.94
N ASP A 62 -23.24 8.76 9.66
CA ASP A 62 -23.54 8.70 11.09
C ASP A 62 -22.27 8.92 11.90
N TYR A 63 -22.23 10.02 12.64
CA TYR A 63 -21.12 10.44 13.49
C TYR A 63 -21.52 10.53 14.97
N GLY A 64 -22.65 9.91 15.35
CA GLY A 64 -23.21 9.99 16.69
C GLY A 64 -22.26 9.49 17.79
N ALA A 65 -21.52 8.40 17.54
CA ALA A 65 -20.55 7.86 18.50
C ALA A 65 -19.45 8.87 18.84
N ILE A 66 -18.92 9.58 17.84
CA ILE A 66 -17.92 10.64 18.06
C ILE A 66 -18.50 11.77 18.93
N MET A 67 -19.73 12.20 18.66
CA MET A 67 -20.38 13.26 19.43
C MET A 67 -20.63 12.85 20.89
N ARG A 68 -21.03 11.59 21.13
CA ARG A 68 -21.23 11.05 22.48
C ARG A 68 -19.93 10.94 23.26
N ILE A 69 -18.86 10.47 22.63
CA ILE A 69 -17.52 10.39 23.25
C ILE A 69 -16.95 11.79 23.52
N GLY A 70 -17.06 12.70 22.55
CA GLY A 70 -16.53 14.06 22.67
C GLY A 70 -17.33 14.98 23.60
N GLY A 71 -18.58 14.62 23.91
CA GLY A 71 -19.45 15.32 24.85
C GLY A 71 -19.73 16.77 24.46
N SER A 72 -20.11 17.58 25.45
CA SER A 72 -20.49 18.99 25.23
C SER A 72 -19.36 19.84 24.65
N GLU A 73 -18.11 19.51 24.96
CA GLU A 73 -16.95 20.28 24.50
C GLU A 73 -16.67 20.08 23.02
N LEU A 74 -16.77 18.85 22.52
CA LEU A 74 -16.69 18.61 21.08
C LEU A 74 -17.89 19.21 20.36
N ALA A 75 -19.10 19.09 20.93
CA ALA A 75 -20.30 19.66 20.35
C ALA A 75 -20.13 21.17 20.13
N LYS A 76 -19.79 21.94 21.17
CA LYS A 76 -19.55 23.40 21.08
C LYS A 76 -18.49 23.75 20.04
N ALA A 77 -17.36 23.04 20.03
CA ALA A 77 -16.27 23.28 19.07
C ALA A 77 -16.73 23.04 17.61
N MET A 78 -17.53 21.99 17.38
CA MET A 78 -18.15 21.70 16.10
C MET A 78 -19.13 22.83 15.71
N GLU A 79 -19.99 23.29 16.62
CA GLU A 79 -20.93 24.37 16.35
C GLU A 79 -20.22 25.67 15.96
N GLN A 80 -19.20 26.04 16.72
CA GLN A 80 -18.40 27.24 16.50
C GLN A 80 -17.68 27.18 15.15
N LEU A 81 -16.94 26.10 14.88
CA LEU A 81 -16.21 25.93 13.62
C LEU A 81 -17.16 25.99 12.41
N MET A 82 -18.32 25.36 12.52
CA MET A 82 -19.30 25.35 11.45
C MET A 82 -19.89 26.74 11.20
N ALA A 83 -20.20 27.49 12.24
CA ALA A 83 -20.72 28.86 12.12
C ALA A 83 -19.67 29.81 11.54
N GLU A 84 -18.42 29.73 12.00
CA GLU A 84 -17.31 30.58 11.55
C GLU A 84 -16.97 30.39 10.06
N HIS A 85 -17.11 29.15 9.56
CA HIS A 85 -16.72 28.80 8.19
C HIS A 85 -17.90 28.52 7.24
N GLY A 86 -19.14 28.78 7.68
CA GLY A 86 -20.34 28.58 6.86
C GLY A 86 -20.58 27.12 6.47
N LEU A 87 -20.15 26.18 7.32
CA LEU A 87 -20.34 24.74 7.09
C LEU A 87 -21.75 24.32 7.50
N ARG A 88 -22.26 23.27 6.86
CA ARG A 88 -23.64 22.76 7.08
C ARG A 88 -23.63 21.42 7.81
N ARG A 89 -24.48 21.27 8.83
CA ARG A 89 -24.60 20.03 9.65
C ARG A 89 -25.31 18.89 8.94
N ASP A 90 -26.15 19.21 7.97
CA ASP A 90 -26.87 18.24 7.14
C ASP A 90 -26.00 17.70 5.99
N HIS A 91 -24.82 18.27 5.77
CA HIS A 91 -23.95 17.95 4.63
C HIS A 91 -22.77 17.04 5.04
N PRO A 92 -22.65 15.82 4.50
CA PRO A 92 -21.65 14.85 4.96
C PRO A 92 -20.21 15.32 4.75
N ALA A 93 -19.87 15.91 3.60
CA ALA A 93 -18.54 16.47 3.36
C ALA A 93 -18.13 17.58 4.36
N HIS A 94 -19.06 18.47 4.70
CA HIS A 94 -18.82 19.54 5.68
C HIS A 94 -18.61 18.99 7.10
N VAL A 95 -19.48 18.07 7.53
CA VAL A 95 -19.35 17.38 8.82
C VAL A 95 -18.02 16.65 8.88
N TRP A 96 -17.66 15.92 7.81
CA TRP A 96 -16.45 15.13 7.78
C TRP A 96 -15.19 16.00 7.85
N ALA A 97 -15.13 17.09 7.08
CA ALA A 97 -14.02 18.04 7.12
C ALA A 97 -13.87 18.69 8.51
N ALA A 98 -14.99 19.06 9.15
CA ALA A 98 -14.99 19.61 10.51
C ALA A 98 -14.46 18.59 11.53
N LEU A 99 -14.90 17.32 11.44
CA LEU A 99 -14.42 16.24 12.31
C LEU A 99 -12.94 15.97 12.10
N LEU A 100 -12.43 15.96 10.87
CA LEU A 100 -11.00 15.77 10.58
C LEU A 100 -10.16 16.92 11.17
N TYR A 101 -10.62 18.16 11.00
CA TYR A 101 -9.96 19.33 11.57
C TYR A 101 -9.88 19.25 13.11
N LEU A 102 -11.00 18.93 13.77
CA LEU A 102 -11.06 18.80 15.23
C LEU A 102 -10.33 17.56 15.76
N SER A 103 -10.22 16.50 14.94
CA SER A 103 -9.47 15.28 15.25
C SER A 103 -7.98 15.56 15.36
N ALA A 104 -7.42 16.33 14.41
CA ALA A 104 -6.01 16.72 14.43
C ALA A 104 -5.66 17.51 15.70
N GLN A 105 -6.53 18.45 16.11
CA GLN A 105 -6.35 19.22 17.35
C GLN A 105 -6.43 18.38 18.62
N ARG A 106 -7.05 17.20 18.55
CA ARG A 106 -7.25 16.27 19.68
C ARG A 106 -6.29 15.09 19.64
N GLY A 107 -5.19 15.19 18.88
CA GLY A 107 -4.12 14.20 18.86
C GLY A 107 -4.51 12.88 18.20
N LYS A 108 -5.53 12.87 17.34
CA LYS A 108 -5.81 11.72 16.49
C LYS A 108 -4.71 11.60 15.44
N SER A 109 -4.12 10.43 15.30
CA SER A 109 -2.89 10.21 14.52
C SER A 109 -3.03 9.20 13.39
N TYR A 110 -4.09 8.38 13.41
CA TYR A 110 -4.34 7.41 12.35
C TYR A 110 -5.83 7.24 12.06
N GLY A 111 -6.12 6.91 10.80
CA GLY A 111 -7.45 6.58 10.31
C GLY A 111 -7.52 5.12 9.85
N SER A 112 -8.66 4.46 10.06
CA SER A 112 -8.92 3.15 9.45
C SER A 112 -10.20 3.14 8.64
N LEU A 113 -10.14 2.64 7.42
CA LEU A 113 -11.32 2.40 6.59
C LEU A 113 -11.71 0.93 6.65
N LEU A 114 -12.96 0.68 7.03
CA LEU A 114 -13.51 -0.64 7.33
C LEU A 114 -14.74 -0.91 6.44
N PRO A 115 -14.55 -1.14 5.13
CA PRO A 115 -15.66 -1.36 4.21
C PRO A 115 -16.24 -2.76 4.40
N TYR A 116 -17.54 -2.86 4.59
CA TYR A 116 -18.31 -4.12 4.62
C TYR A 116 -18.79 -4.56 3.22
N LEU A 117 -18.15 -4.02 2.18
CA LEU A 117 -18.45 -4.22 0.76
C LEU A 117 -17.28 -4.97 0.11
N VAL A 118 -17.54 -5.79 -0.91
CA VAL A 118 -16.52 -6.50 -1.69
C VAL A 118 -15.88 -5.57 -2.70
N SER A 119 -14.57 -5.38 -2.58
CA SER A 119 -13.79 -4.51 -3.46
C SER A 119 -13.96 -4.85 -4.95
N THR A 120 -14.81 -4.10 -5.64
CA THR A 120 -14.77 -3.97 -7.10
C THR A 120 -13.65 -2.99 -7.51
N PRO A 121 -13.25 -2.92 -8.80
CA PRO A 121 -12.28 -1.91 -9.25
C PRO A 121 -12.72 -0.46 -8.99
N SER A 122 -14.01 -0.14 -9.11
CA SER A 122 -14.57 1.18 -8.79
C SER A 122 -14.45 1.50 -7.30
N GLU A 123 -14.79 0.54 -6.45
CA GLU A 123 -14.66 0.69 -4.99
C GLU A 123 -13.20 0.83 -4.55
N THR A 124 -12.30 0.04 -5.14
CA THR A 124 -10.85 0.15 -4.86
C THR A 124 -10.32 1.56 -5.14
N THR A 125 -10.86 2.22 -6.18
CA THR A 125 -10.52 3.61 -6.49
C THR A 125 -11.03 4.56 -5.41
N ALA A 126 -12.26 4.38 -4.92
CA ALA A 126 -12.82 5.16 -3.82
C ALA A 126 -12.02 4.98 -2.51
N TRP A 127 -11.60 3.75 -2.18
CA TRP A 127 -10.76 3.46 -1.01
C TRP A 127 -9.39 4.13 -1.10
N LYS A 128 -8.74 4.09 -2.27
CA LYS A 128 -7.48 4.78 -2.52
C LYS A 128 -7.63 6.30 -2.36
N HIS A 129 -8.72 6.88 -2.88
CA HIS A 129 -8.99 8.31 -2.71
C HIS A 129 -9.16 8.68 -1.24
N TRP A 130 -9.90 7.88 -0.46
CA TRP A 130 -10.02 8.10 0.99
C TRP A 130 -8.66 8.08 1.70
N GLN A 131 -7.81 7.08 1.41
CA GLN A 131 -6.47 6.98 2.00
C GLN A 131 -5.59 8.17 1.64
N GLN A 132 -5.65 8.63 0.38
CA GLN A 132 -4.90 9.78 -0.09
C GLN A 132 -5.36 11.06 0.62
N MET A 133 -6.66 11.31 0.73
CA MET A 133 -7.22 12.47 1.44
C MET A 133 -6.78 12.47 2.91
N MET A 134 -6.92 11.34 3.60
CA MET A 134 -6.51 11.21 5.00
C MET A 134 -5.01 11.45 5.20
N THR A 135 -4.17 10.94 4.30
CA THR A 135 -2.70 11.10 4.39
C THR A 135 -2.25 12.51 4.03
N ARG A 136 -2.81 13.10 2.97
CA ARG A 136 -2.38 14.40 2.43
C ARG A 136 -3.00 15.57 3.18
N ALA A 137 -4.31 15.55 3.37
CA ALA A 137 -5.06 16.65 3.95
C ALA A 137 -5.17 16.54 5.47
N ALA A 138 -5.49 15.35 6.00
CA ALA A 138 -5.61 15.16 7.46
C ALA A 138 -4.28 14.81 8.16
N ARG A 139 -3.21 14.52 7.41
CA ARG A 139 -1.88 14.14 7.92
C ARG A 139 -1.90 12.93 8.86
N MET A 140 -2.81 12.00 8.62
CA MET A 140 -2.99 10.79 9.43
C MET A 140 -2.39 9.58 8.72
N ALA A 141 -1.78 8.66 9.48
CA ALA A 141 -1.46 7.32 8.98
C ALA A 141 -2.77 6.59 8.64
N THR A 142 -2.79 5.76 7.60
CA THR A 142 -4.01 5.04 7.23
C THR A 142 -3.80 3.57 6.96
N PHE A 143 -4.84 2.78 7.20
CA PHE A 143 -4.95 1.42 6.67
C PHE A 143 -6.41 1.09 6.33
N THR A 144 -6.60 0.12 5.46
CA THR A 144 -7.93 -0.37 5.06
C THR A 144 -8.01 -1.87 5.32
N SER A 145 -9.13 -2.34 5.87
CA SER A 145 -9.36 -3.77 6.06
C SER A 145 -10.83 -4.10 5.87
N GLU A 146 -11.13 -5.07 5.03
CA GLU A 146 -12.51 -5.42 4.66
C GLU A 146 -13.28 -6.11 5.80
N GLY A 147 -14.57 -5.80 5.86
CA GLY A 147 -15.53 -6.06 6.92
C GLY A 147 -15.43 -7.41 7.63
N PRO A 148 -15.77 -8.50 6.94
CA PRO A 148 -15.75 -9.83 7.54
C PRO A 148 -14.34 -10.27 7.95
N ARG A 149 -13.30 -9.81 7.25
CA ARG A 149 -11.90 -10.24 7.45
C ARG A 149 -11.27 -9.60 8.68
N PHE A 150 -11.48 -8.30 8.87
CA PHE A 150 -10.85 -7.54 9.94
C PHE A 150 -11.34 -7.98 11.34
N GLN A 151 -12.56 -8.53 11.42
CA GLN A 151 -13.19 -8.96 12.67
C GLN A 151 -12.40 -10.06 13.39
N HIS A 152 -11.46 -10.73 12.71
CA HIS A 152 -10.67 -11.81 13.29
C HIS A 152 -9.28 -11.42 13.80
N SER A 153 -8.81 -10.19 13.55
CA SER A 153 -7.46 -9.78 13.98
C SER A 153 -7.33 -8.26 14.18
N VAL A 154 -7.62 -7.48 13.14
CA VAL A 154 -7.47 -6.02 13.12
C VAL A 154 -8.39 -5.33 14.13
N LEU A 155 -9.58 -5.88 14.38
CA LEU A 155 -10.51 -5.27 15.34
C LEU A 155 -9.92 -5.20 16.75
N GLN A 156 -9.12 -6.19 17.15
CA GLN A 156 -8.44 -6.20 18.45
C GLN A 156 -7.46 -5.03 18.58
N LEU A 157 -6.71 -4.74 17.51
CA LEU A 157 -5.84 -3.56 17.44
C LEU A 157 -6.65 -2.27 17.61
N LEU A 158 -7.81 -2.17 16.96
CA LEU A 158 -8.64 -0.98 17.03
C LEU A 158 -9.29 -0.78 18.41
N THR A 159 -9.82 -1.85 19.02
CA THR A 159 -10.52 -1.73 20.29
C THR A 159 -9.57 -1.53 21.47
N ASP A 160 -8.45 -2.25 21.49
CA ASP A 160 -7.57 -2.32 22.65
C ASP A 160 -6.26 -1.52 22.47
N GLY A 161 -5.98 -1.06 21.25
CA GLY A 161 -4.84 -0.19 20.96
C GLY A 161 -5.06 1.28 21.32
N PRO A 162 -4.10 2.15 20.92
CA PRO A 162 -4.11 3.57 21.25
C PRO A 162 -5.41 4.28 20.83
N LYS A 163 -5.88 5.19 21.68
CA LYS A 163 -7.12 5.98 21.48
C LYS A 163 -6.95 7.16 20.52
N THR A 164 -5.90 7.12 19.70
CA THR A 164 -5.59 8.12 18.69
C THR A 164 -6.22 7.79 17.32
N GLY A 165 -7.04 6.73 17.26
CA GLY A 165 -7.69 6.28 16.03
C GLY A 165 -8.96 7.04 15.67
N LEU A 166 -9.20 7.11 14.36
CA LEU A 166 -10.44 7.58 13.72
C LEU A 166 -10.92 6.54 12.70
N HIS A 167 -12.05 5.89 12.96
CA HIS A 167 -12.49 4.72 12.21
C HIS A 167 -13.73 5.04 11.36
N ALA A 168 -13.66 4.72 10.07
CA ALA A 168 -14.76 4.88 9.12
C ALA A 168 -15.25 3.51 8.67
N LEU A 169 -16.47 3.14 9.03
CA LEU A 169 -17.15 1.96 8.49
C LEU A 169 -17.92 2.36 7.24
N VAL A 170 -17.95 1.52 6.21
CA VAL A 170 -18.80 1.73 5.03
C VAL A 170 -19.68 0.50 4.85
N ALA A 171 -20.99 0.67 4.77
CA ALA A 171 -21.92 -0.44 4.61
C ALA A 171 -23.19 0.01 3.87
N PHE A 172 -23.86 -0.93 3.18
CA PHE A 172 -25.19 -0.65 2.66
C PHE A 172 -26.19 -0.39 3.80
N ASP A 173 -27.03 0.63 3.63
CA ASP A 173 -28.06 1.01 4.60
C ASP A 173 -29.45 0.49 4.25
N ASN A 174 -29.59 -0.24 3.14
CA ASN A 174 -30.83 -0.83 2.71
C ASN A 174 -30.94 -2.32 3.12
N ASP A 175 -32.16 -2.76 3.40
CA ASP A 175 -32.47 -4.19 3.64
C ASP A 175 -32.60 -4.98 2.31
N ALA A 176 -32.31 -4.34 1.17
CA ALA A 176 -32.79 -4.75 -0.16
C ALA A 176 -31.96 -5.85 -0.82
N THR A 177 -30.86 -6.30 -0.23
CA THR A 177 -30.07 -7.35 -0.85
C THR A 177 -30.83 -8.69 -0.82
N PRO A 178 -31.14 -9.30 -1.97
CA PRO A 178 -32.14 -10.36 -2.08
C PRO A 178 -31.68 -11.73 -1.56
N LEU A 179 -30.41 -11.89 -1.17
CA LEU A 179 -29.91 -13.16 -0.67
C LEU A 179 -30.33 -13.37 0.79
N VAL A 180 -31.31 -14.24 0.96
CA VAL A 180 -31.81 -14.71 2.26
C VAL A 180 -30.85 -15.73 2.89
N ILE A 181 -30.77 -15.66 4.22
CA ILE A 181 -30.07 -16.59 5.10
C ILE A 181 -31.11 -17.56 5.68
N GLY A 182 -30.88 -18.86 5.46
CA GLY A 182 -31.74 -19.95 5.91
C GLY A 182 -32.65 -20.50 4.82
N ASP A 183 -33.74 -21.15 5.22
CA ASP A 183 -34.75 -21.70 4.30
C ASP A 183 -35.48 -20.55 3.59
N PRO A 184 -35.53 -20.50 2.24
CA PRO A 184 -36.27 -19.47 1.50
C PRO A 184 -37.76 -19.38 1.85
N SER A 185 -38.37 -20.46 2.34
CA SER A 185 -39.77 -20.48 2.79
C SER A 185 -39.99 -19.88 4.19
N ARG A 186 -38.91 -19.74 4.98
CA ARG A 186 -38.88 -19.15 6.32
C ARG A 186 -37.52 -18.44 6.55
N PRO A 187 -37.24 -17.34 5.83
CA PRO A 187 -35.96 -16.66 5.91
C PRO A 187 -35.75 -16.09 7.32
N THR A 188 -34.53 -16.21 7.85
CA THR A 188 -34.20 -15.69 9.18
C THR A 188 -33.69 -14.24 9.12
N LEU A 189 -32.85 -13.93 8.13
CA LEU A 189 -32.28 -12.62 7.84
C LEU A 189 -31.92 -12.55 6.34
N THR A 190 -31.65 -11.37 5.79
CA THR A 190 -30.86 -11.21 4.55
C THR A 190 -29.37 -11.01 4.87
N PHE A 191 -28.49 -11.25 3.90
CA PHE A 191 -27.07 -10.92 4.07
C PHE A 191 -26.84 -9.41 4.23
N GLY A 192 -27.67 -8.55 3.61
CA GLY A 192 -27.63 -7.10 3.85
C GLY A 192 -27.96 -6.74 5.30
N GLN A 193 -29.03 -7.33 5.85
CA GLN A 193 -29.39 -7.18 7.27
C GLN A 193 -28.28 -7.68 8.21
N PHE A 194 -27.64 -8.79 7.85
CA PHE A 194 -26.52 -9.35 8.61
C PHE A 194 -25.31 -8.41 8.62
N ILE A 195 -24.90 -7.89 7.45
CA ILE A 195 -23.81 -6.91 7.32
C ILE A 195 -24.12 -5.64 8.11
N ARG A 196 -25.36 -5.16 8.03
CA ARG A 196 -25.81 -3.99 8.80
C ARG A 196 -25.62 -4.22 10.30
N ALA A 197 -26.07 -5.37 10.82
CA ALA A 197 -25.88 -5.73 12.22
C ALA A 197 -24.40 -5.83 12.63
N GLN A 198 -23.55 -6.42 11.78
CA GLN A 198 -22.11 -6.51 12.06
C GLN A 198 -21.43 -5.13 12.09
N SER A 199 -21.78 -4.25 11.15
CA SER A 199 -21.24 -2.89 11.09
C SER A 199 -21.65 -2.08 12.32
N LEU A 200 -22.91 -2.19 12.75
CA LEU A 200 -23.41 -1.55 13.97
C LEU A 200 -22.75 -2.13 15.22
N GLY A 201 -22.60 -3.46 15.30
CA GLY A 201 -21.92 -4.13 16.42
C GLY A 201 -20.47 -3.68 16.57
N THR A 202 -19.76 -3.52 15.45
CA THR A 202 -18.39 -3.02 15.43
C THR A 202 -18.32 -1.55 15.82
N ALA A 203 -19.18 -0.70 15.26
CA ALA A 203 -19.25 0.71 15.64
C ALA A 203 -19.50 0.87 17.15
N LYS A 204 -20.44 0.10 17.71
CA LYS A 204 -20.74 0.09 19.14
C LYS A 204 -19.57 -0.39 19.98
N SER A 205 -18.86 -1.43 19.52
CA SER A 205 -17.66 -1.95 20.17
C SER A 205 -16.55 -0.92 20.28
N LEU A 206 -16.30 -0.19 19.19
CA LEU A 206 -15.30 0.88 19.15
C LEU A 206 -15.73 2.06 20.02
N GLU A 207 -17.01 2.42 20.00
CA GLU A 207 -17.56 3.49 20.82
C GLU A 207 -17.35 3.24 22.32
N GLU A 208 -17.73 2.06 22.82
CA GLU A 208 -17.59 1.70 24.24
C GLU A 208 -16.13 1.66 24.70
N LYS A 209 -15.21 1.46 23.76
CA LYS A 209 -13.76 1.51 23.97
C LYS A 209 -13.18 2.91 23.83
N GLY A 210 -14.01 3.94 23.64
CA GLY A 210 -13.60 5.34 23.52
C GLY A 210 -12.93 5.68 22.19
N GLN A 211 -13.03 4.82 21.19
CA GLN A 211 -12.49 5.09 19.86
C GLN A 211 -13.44 5.98 19.05
N TRP A 212 -12.88 6.89 18.26
CA TRP A 212 -13.69 7.74 17.40
C TRP A 212 -14.10 6.95 16.18
N VAL A 213 -15.40 6.72 16.02
CA VAL A 213 -15.94 5.89 14.95
C VAL A 213 -17.15 6.56 14.30
N MET A 214 -17.22 6.46 12.99
CA MET A 214 -18.38 6.86 12.19
C MET A 214 -18.72 5.78 11.18
N ARG A 215 -19.93 5.86 10.66
CA ARG A 215 -20.43 4.93 9.66
C ARG A 215 -20.97 5.70 8.46
N PHE A 216 -20.42 5.41 7.30
CA PHE A 216 -20.98 5.80 6.02
C PHE A 216 -22.01 4.74 5.60
N GLY A 217 -23.25 5.18 5.44
CA GLY A 217 -24.30 4.38 4.81
C GLY A 217 -24.33 4.69 3.33
N VAL A 218 -24.35 3.65 2.50
CA VAL A 218 -24.47 3.79 1.04
C VAL A 218 -25.69 3.03 0.53
N GLN A 219 -26.20 3.39 -0.64
CA GLN A 219 -27.33 2.72 -1.28
C GLN A 219 -26.85 1.75 -2.37
N GLU A 220 -27.51 0.61 -2.53
CA GLU A 220 -27.13 -0.51 -3.42
C GLU A 220 -27.24 -0.22 -4.93
N HIS A 221 -27.69 0.98 -5.33
CA HIS A 221 -27.78 1.31 -6.75
C HIS A 221 -26.41 1.69 -7.33
N SER A 222 -26.19 1.38 -8.62
CA SER A 222 -24.97 1.72 -9.35
C SER A 222 -24.69 3.23 -9.24
N GLY A 223 -23.48 3.61 -8.81
CA GLY A 223 -23.04 5.01 -8.83
C GLY A 223 -22.75 5.63 -7.46
N TRP A 224 -23.01 4.92 -6.36
CA TRP A 224 -22.67 5.41 -5.01
C TRP A 224 -21.18 5.71 -4.86
N GLU A 225 -20.29 4.99 -5.55
CA GLU A 225 -18.84 5.20 -5.51
C GLU A 225 -18.46 6.57 -6.10
N THR A 226 -19.22 7.00 -7.12
CA THR A 226 -19.03 8.32 -7.74
C THR A 226 -19.44 9.42 -6.77
N GLU A 227 -20.60 9.28 -6.11
CA GLU A 227 -21.04 10.26 -5.11
C GLU A 227 -20.12 10.28 -3.88
N PHE A 228 -19.65 9.10 -3.42
CA PHE A 228 -18.67 9.00 -2.35
C PHE A 228 -17.36 9.68 -2.75
N GLY A 229 -16.87 9.47 -3.97
CA GLY A 229 -15.70 10.16 -4.51
C GLY A 229 -15.85 11.68 -4.56
N ARG A 230 -17.01 12.20 -4.96
CA ARG A 230 -17.31 13.64 -4.92
C ARG A 230 -17.32 14.19 -3.50
N MET A 231 -17.96 13.46 -2.57
CA MET A 231 -17.96 13.82 -1.15
C MET A 231 -16.55 13.90 -0.58
N LEU A 232 -15.65 12.96 -0.93
CA LEU A 232 -14.25 13.00 -0.50
C LEU A 232 -13.49 14.21 -1.06
N ALA A 233 -13.66 14.52 -2.35
CA ALA A 233 -13.03 15.69 -2.96
C ALA A 233 -13.50 17.00 -2.30
N GLU A 234 -14.79 17.12 -2.01
CA GLU A 234 -15.36 18.27 -1.32
C GLU A 234 -14.87 18.37 0.15
N THR A 235 -14.74 17.22 0.81
CA THR A 235 -14.14 17.13 2.16
C THR A 235 -12.70 17.65 2.13
N GLU A 236 -11.88 17.19 1.18
CA GLU A 236 -10.48 17.60 1.03
C GLU A 236 -10.36 19.10 0.79
N ALA A 237 -11.16 19.64 -0.14
CA ALA A 237 -11.19 21.07 -0.44
C ALA A 237 -11.60 21.90 0.79
N THR A 238 -12.59 21.42 1.55
CA THR A 238 -13.07 22.09 2.77
C THR A 238 -12.03 22.04 3.89
N LEU A 239 -11.43 20.88 4.15
CA LEU A 239 -10.36 20.71 5.14
C LEU A 239 -9.13 21.57 4.82
N THR A 240 -8.77 21.68 3.53
CA THR A 240 -7.69 22.54 3.06
C THR A 240 -7.99 24.02 3.35
N ARG A 241 -9.23 24.47 3.17
CA ARG A 241 -9.64 25.84 3.53
C ARG A 241 -9.55 26.08 5.04
N LEU A 242 -10.02 25.14 5.86
CA LEU A 242 -9.98 25.25 7.33
C LEU A 242 -8.55 25.33 7.87
N THR A 243 -7.63 24.56 7.30
CA THR A 243 -6.22 24.55 7.71
C THR A 243 -5.46 25.80 7.23
N ALA A 244 -5.79 26.33 6.04
CA ALA A 244 -5.22 27.58 5.55
C ALA A 244 -5.65 28.80 6.38
N SER A 245 -6.92 28.89 6.79
CA SER A 245 -7.40 30.00 7.64
C SER A 245 -6.74 30.02 9.02
N ALA A 246 -6.46 28.86 9.60
CA ALA A 246 -5.74 28.74 10.88
C ALA A 246 -4.27 29.18 10.78
N SER A 247 -3.65 29.02 9.60
CA SER A 247 -2.26 29.43 9.32
C SER A 247 -2.14 30.95 9.12
N ALA A 248 -3.19 31.59 8.62
CA ALA A 248 -3.23 33.04 8.43
C ALA A 248 -3.39 33.81 9.75
N SER A 249 -4.18 33.28 10.70
CA SER A 249 -4.42 33.91 12.01
C SER A 249 -3.21 33.88 12.95
N THR A 250 -2.21 33.03 12.67
CA THR A 250 -0.96 32.92 13.44
C THR A 250 0.18 33.83 12.93
N SER A 251 -0.03 34.58 11.85
CA SER A 251 1.03 35.35 11.15
C SER A 251 1.15 36.84 11.52
N THR A 252 0.41 37.35 12.51
CA THR A 252 0.40 38.80 12.84
C THR A 252 1.52 39.28 13.77
N ASN A 253 2.55 38.46 14.05
CA ASN A 253 3.65 38.86 14.93
C ASN A 253 5.00 38.31 14.44
N ASP A 254 5.58 38.89 13.39
CA ASP A 254 7.04 39.09 13.32
C ASP A 254 7.46 39.98 12.15
N MET A 255 8.25 41.02 12.46
CA MET A 255 8.86 41.92 11.48
C MET A 255 10.02 41.25 10.74
N ARG A 256 10.07 41.39 9.41
CA ARG A 256 11.32 41.24 8.64
C ARG A 256 11.50 42.36 7.60
N PRO A 257 12.75 42.71 7.25
CA PRO A 257 13.09 43.92 6.50
C PRO A 257 13.09 43.72 4.98
N MET A 258 12.78 44.78 4.24
CA MET A 258 12.76 44.85 2.77
C MET A 258 14.16 44.85 2.13
N PRO A 259 14.35 44.22 0.96
CA PRO A 259 15.55 44.40 0.13
C PRO A 259 15.37 45.49 -0.96
N PRO A 260 16.48 46.00 -1.55
CA PRO A 260 16.51 47.25 -2.31
C PRO A 260 16.29 47.08 -3.83
N THR A 261 15.82 48.15 -4.46
CA THR A 261 15.57 48.32 -5.90
C THR A 261 16.85 48.61 -6.72
N PRO A 262 16.98 48.10 -7.96
CA PRO A 262 17.84 48.70 -8.99
C PRO A 262 17.10 49.00 -10.34
N PRO A 263 17.74 49.74 -11.29
CA PRO A 263 17.12 50.87 -11.97
C PRO A 263 16.62 50.63 -13.41
N SER A 264 15.94 51.67 -13.92
CA SER A 264 15.32 51.82 -15.24
C SER A 264 16.30 52.07 -16.41
N VAL A 265 16.02 51.48 -17.57
CA VAL A 265 16.50 51.95 -18.90
C VAL A 265 15.40 51.77 -19.96
N ARG A 266 15.40 52.71 -20.92
CA ARG A 266 14.36 53.16 -21.85
C ARG A 266 14.10 52.29 -23.09
N GLN A 267 12.89 52.50 -23.61
CA GLN A 267 12.29 52.25 -24.94
C GLN A 267 13.19 52.39 -26.19
N MET A 268 12.81 51.65 -27.25
CA MET A 268 12.50 52.16 -28.61
C MET A 268 11.94 50.99 -29.48
N THR A 269 10.66 51.03 -29.94
CA THR A 269 10.18 51.31 -31.34
C THR A 269 10.72 50.33 -32.39
N ASP A 270 10.02 49.76 -33.38
CA ASP A 270 8.73 50.01 -34.00
C ASP A 270 8.32 48.82 -34.91
N THR A 271 7.01 48.68 -35.11
CA THR A 271 6.18 48.20 -36.25
C THR A 271 6.65 47.28 -37.41
N SER A 272 5.82 46.25 -37.62
CA SER A 272 5.12 45.78 -38.86
C SER A 272 5.87 45.17 -40.07
N GLY A 273 5.34 44.05 -40.56
CA GLY A 273 5.36 43.70 -42.00
C GLY A 273 5.42 42.21 -42.37
N SER A 274 4.26 41.59 -42.63
CA SER A 274 4.09 40.43 -43.54
C SER A 274 3.50 40.94 -44.87
N PRO A 275 3.27 40.15 -45.95
CA PRO A 275 3.74 38.82 -46.37
C PRO A 275 4.19 38.78 -47.87
N SER A 276 4.68 37.65 -48.40
CA SER A 276 4.10 36.97 -49.60
C SER A 276 4.98 35.90 -50.26
N ASP A 277 4.25 34.94 -50.83
CA ASP A 277 4.51 33.69 -51.54
C ASP A 277 5.51 33.59 -52.71
N ARG A 278 5.71 32.30 -53.08
CA ARG A 278 6.12 31.65 -54.35
C ARG A 278 7.55 31.08 -54.32
N GLY A 279 7.85 29.84 -54.69
CA GLY A 279 7.09 28.75 -55.32
C GLY A 279 8.00 27.94 -56.26
N ALA A 280 8.09 26.63 -56.00
CA ALA A 280 8.24 25.48 -56.92
C ALA A 280 9.52 25.21 -57.77
N GLY A 281 9.90 23.92 -57.79
CA GLY A 281 10.67 23.19 -58.82
C GLY A 281 11.14 21.80 -58.32
N HIS A 282 10.39 20.71 -58.56
CA HIS A 282 10.61 19.62 -59.56
C HIS A 282 11.92 18.80 -59.38
N ALA A 283 12.01 17.46 -59.46
CA ALA A 283 11.07 16.36 -59.75
C ALA A 283 11.73 14.96 -59.51
N ALA A 284 10.90 13.95 -59.17
CA ALA A 284 10.80 12.52 -59.61
C ALA A 284 12.07 11.63 -59.86
N ARG A 285 12.16 10.31 -59.59
CA ARG A 285 11.26 9.14 -59.84
C ARG A 285 11.72 7.88 -59.05
N VAL A 286 10.78 7.12 -58.43
CA VAL A 286 10.23 5.76 -58.77
C VAL A 286 11.07 4.53 -58.34
N ALA A 287 10.52 3.71 -57.43
CA ALA A 287 10.21 2.28 -57.64
C ALA A 287 9.42 1.70 -56.44
N ASP A 288 8.45 0.85 -56.76
CA ASP A 288 7.33 0.40 -55.96
C ASP A 288 7.66 -0.65 -54.88
N GLY A 289 6.87 -0.64 -53.80
CA GLY A 289 6.85 -1.68 -52.77
C GLY A 289 5.93 -1.31 -51.62
N GLU A 290 4.68 -1.77 -51.70
CA GLU A 290 3.67 -1.80 -50.63
C GLU A 290 3.12 -0.45 -50.15
N ALA A 291 2.00 -0.07 -50.78
CA ALA A 291 1.07 0.91 -50.26
C ALA A 291 0.39 0.37 -48.99
N GLU A 292 1.01 0.57 -47.83
CA GLU A 292 0.26 0.68 -46.59
C GLU A 292 -0.47 2.04 -46.57
N THR A 293 -1.76 1.95 -46.30
CA THR A 293 -2.78 2.96 -46.53
C THR A 293 -2.56 4.23 -45.69
N ARG A 294 -2.22 5.34 -46.36
CA ARG A 294 -2.27 6.70 -45.78
C ARG A 294 -3.65 7.09 -45.22
N GLU A 295 -4.72 6.36 -45.58
CA GLU A 295 -6.06 6.54 -45.02
C GLU A 295 -6.18 6.09 -43.55
N GLY A 296 -5.37 5.12 -43.09
CA GLY A 296 -5.41 4.67 -41.69
C GLY A 296 -4.78 5.66 -40.72
N VAL A 297 -3.68 6.31 -41.09
CA VAL A 297 -2.97 7.26 -40.22
C VAL A 297 -3.73 8.58 -40.09
N MET A 298 -4.29 9.09 -41.20
CA MET A 298 -5.11 10.32 -41.18
C MET A 298 -6.41 10.15 -40.37
N THR A 299 -6.99 8.94 -40.34
CA THR A 299 -8.17 8.65 -39.53
C THR A 299 -7.83 8.48 -38.04
N ARG A 300 -6.70 7.83 -37.69
CA ARG A 300 -6.20 7.78 -36.31
C ARG A 300 -5.83 9.16 -35.76
N GLU A 301 -5.16 9.99 -36.56
CA GLU A 301 -4.80 11.36 -36.17
C GLU A 301 -6.05 12.24 -36.02
N ALA A 302 -7.03 12.10 -36.90
CA ALA A 302 -8.31 12.79 -36.77
C ALA A 302 -9.10 12.35 -35.53
N ALA A 303 -9.12 11.03 -35.23
CA ALA A 303 -9.75 10.49 -34.03
C ALA A 303 -9.04 11.00 -32.75
N MET A 304 -7.71 11.05 -32.76
CA MET A 304 -6.91 11.62 -31.67
C MET A 304 -7.20 13.12 -31.49
N ARG A 305 -7.25 13.89 -32.58
CA ARG A 305 -7.60 15.32 -32.54
C ARG A 305 -9.00 15.55 -31.98
N ALA A 306 -9.98 14.73 -32.38
CA ALA A 306 -11.36 14.83 -31.91
C ALA A 306 -11.45 14.51 -30.41
N ALA A 307 -10.85 13.41 -29.98
CA ALA A 307 -10.88 12.99 -28.59
C ALA A 307 -10.08 13.94 -27.67
N LEU A 308 -8.98 14.54 -28.16
CA LEU A 308 -8.23 15.57 -27.42
C LEU A 308 -9.06 16.84 -27.22
N ALA A 309 -9.87 17.22 -28.21
CA ALA A 309 -10.70 18.41 -28.15
C ALA A 309 -11.82 18.30 -27.10
N THR A 310 -12.21 17.08 -26.74
CA THR A 310 -13.32 16.80 -25.80
C THR A 310 -12.86 16.28 -24.45
N HIS A 311 -11.56 15.96 -24.28
CA HIS A 311 -11.03 15.43 -23.03
C HIS A 311 -10.94 16.55 -21.97
N SER A 312 -11.71 16.38 -20.88
CA SER A 312 -11.97 17.43 -19.90
C SER A 312 -10.72 17.93 -19.19
N GLU A 313 -9.76 17.05 -18.92
CA GLU A 313 -8.52 17.41 -18.21
C GLU A 313 -7.50 18.10 -19.10
N LEU A 314 -7.40 17.70 -20.36
CA LEU A 314 -6.56 18.41 -21.33
C LEU A 314 -7.15 19.76 -21.71
N THR A 315 -8.47 19.90 -21.65
CA THR A 315 -9.14 21.19 -21.78
C THR A 315 -8.78 22.11 -20.61
N ALA A 316 -8.80 21.60 -19.37
CA ALA A 316 -8.35 22.35 -18.20
C ALA A 316 -6.85 22.69 -18.26
N PHE A 317 -6.03 21.77 -18.78
CA PHE A 317 -4.61 21.99 -19.00
C PHE A 317 -4.32 23.06 -20.06
N ARG A 318 -5.06 23.05 -21.17
CA ARG A 318 -5.00 24.08 -22.20
C ARG A 318 -5.29 25.46 -21.61
N GLN A 319 -6.36 25.58 -20.81
CA GLN A 319 -6.71 26.82 -20.12
C GLN A 319 -5.65 27.28 -19.11
N LEU A 320 -4.91 26.34 -18.50
CA LEU A 320 -3.77 26.64 -17.64
C LEU A 320 -2.59 27.22 -18.45
N VAL A 321 -2.28 26.61 -19.59
CA VAL A 321 -1.18 27.00 -20.47
C VAL A 321 -1.43 28.37 -21.11
N GLU A 322 -2.68 28.67 -21.48
CA GLU A 322 -3.10 29.97 -22.02
C GLU A 322 -2.88 31.15 -21.04
N GLN A 323 -2.71 30.85 -19.75
CA GLN A 323 -2.42 31.87 -18.72
C GLN A 323 -0.91 32.12 -18.54
N LEU A 324 -0.04 31.39 -19.23
CA LEU A 324 1.41 31.61 -19.18
C LEU A 324 1.81 32.81 -20.04
N PRO A 325 2.69 33.71 -19.55
CA PRO A 325 3.18 34.84 -20.34
C PRO A 325 3.94 34.37 -21.58
N GLY A 326 3.66 34.98 -22.73
CA GLY A 326 4.41 34.80 -23.98
C GLY A 326 3.91 33.71 -24.94
N LEU A 327 2.72 33.14 -24.71
CA LEU A 327 2.16 32.11 -25.59
C LEU A 327 1.50 32.78 -26.81
N ALA A 328 2.13 32.66 -27.98
CA ALA A 328 1.65 33.31 -29.20
C ALA A 328 0.51 32.55 -29.91
N ASP A 329 0.45 31.21 -29.75
CA ASP A 329 -0.57 30.35 -30.35
C ASP A 329 -0.69 29.01 -29.60
N THR A 330 -1.85 28.74 -28.98
CA THR A 330 -2.13 27.49 -28.24
C THR A 330 -2.30 26.28 -29.15
N ASP A 331 -2.60 26.47 -30.44
CA ASP A 331 -2.80 25.38 -31.38
C ASP A 331 -1.48 24.74 -31.81
N ASP A 332 -0.36 25.47 -31.78
CA ASP A 332 0.98 24.91 -32.05
C ASP A 332 1.47 24.00 -30.89
N PHE A 333 1.05 24.32 -29.66
CA PHE A 333 1.27 23.51 -28.47
C PHE A 333 0.52 22.16 -28.56
N LEU A 334 -0.77 22.18 -28.90
CA LEU A 334 -1.57 20.96 -29.06
C LEU A 334 -1.03 20.07 -30.17
N LYS A 335 -0.54 20.65 -31.28
CA LYS A 335 0.13 19.89 -32.35
C LYS A 335 1.37 19.13 -31.86
N ARG A 336 2.11 19.67 -30.90
CA ARG A 336 3.33 19.04 -30.36
C ARG A 336 3.02 17.98 -29.30
N VAL A 337 2.01 18.21 -28.46
CA VAL A 337 1.46 17.17 -27.57
C VAL A 337 0.92 15.99 -28.41
N LEU A 338 0.24 16.30 -29.52
CA LEU A 338 -0.18 15.33 -30.53
C LEU A 338 0.99 14.60 -31.18
N GLN A 339 2.08 15.28 -31.52
CA GLN A 339 3.27 14.66 -32.09
C GLN A 339 3.88 13.62 -31.14
N VAL A 340 4.06 13.99 -29.86
CA VAL A 340 4.52 13.09 -28.80
C VAL A 340 3.60 11.86 -28.65
N ALA A 341 2.28 12.08 -28.61
CA ALA A 341 1.30 11.01 -28.49
C ALA A 341 1.27 10.10 -29.74
N ASN A 342 1.44 10.69 -30.93
CA ASN A 342 1.45 9.98 -32.20
C ASN A 342 2.67 9.08 -32.34
N GLU A 343 3.84 9.56 -31.96
CA GLU A 343 5.09 8.79 -32.02
C GLU A 343 5.12 7.66 -30.99
N ARG A 344 4.61 7.91 -29.78
CA ARG A 344 4.66 6.92 -28.69
C ARG A 344 3.54 5.88 -28.72
N TYR A 345 2.31 6.27 -29.09
CA TYR A 345 1.14 5.38 -28.98
C TYR A 345 0.50 5.02 -30.32
N VAL A 346 0.56 5.91 -31.31
CA VAL A 346 -0.13 5.66 -32.60
C VAL A 346 0.71 4.79 -33.53
N LYS A 347 2.04 4.97 -33.54
CA LYS A 347 2.96 4.15 -34.35
C LYS A 347 3.37 2.82 -33.72
N ALA A 348 3.26 2.67 -32.39
CA ALA A 348 3.81 1.52 -31.65
C ALA A 348 2.79 0.43 -31.27
N LEU A 349 1.47 0.68 -31.40
CA LEU A 349 0.43 -0.26 -30.94
C LEU A 349 -0.22 -1.06 -32.10
N PRO A 350 -0.40 -2.40 -31.97
CA PRO A 350 -1.16 -3.20 -32.92
C PRO A 350 -2.68 -2.91 -32.84
N GLU A 351 -3.42 -3.15 -33.94
CA GLU A 351 -4.89 -2.98 -34.02
C GLU A 351 -5.66 -3.95 -33.09
N PRO A 352 -6.84 -3.56 -32.54
CA PRO A 352 -7.59 -2.34 -32.84
C PRO A 352 -7.14 -1.08 -32.06
N PHE A 353 -6.95 0.06 -32.76
CA PHE A 353 -6.55 1.34 -32.19
C PHE A 353 -7.71 2.08 -31.48
N ASN A 354 -7.54 2.38 -30.19
CA ASN A 354 -8.49 3.17 -29.39
C ASN A 354 -7.88 4.54 -29.03
N ALA A 355 -8.42 5.61 -29.63
CA ALA A 355 -7.94 6.98 -29.42
C ALA A 355 -8.20 7.50 -28.00
N GLU A 356 -9.30 7.14 -27.35
CA GLU A 356 -9.60 7.55 -25.97
C GLU A 356 -8.62 6.90 -24.99
N ALA A 357 -8.36 5.60 -25.13
CA ALA A 357 -7.39 4.90 -24.30
C ALA A 357 -5.96 5.44 -24.47
N ALA A 358 -5.58 5.83 -25.69
CA ALA A 358 -4.29 6.45 -25.96
C ALA A 358 -4.17 7.86 -25.36
N ILE A 359 -5.25 8.64 -25.34
CA ILE A 359 -5.30 9.95 -24.67
C ILE A 359 -5.29 9.77 -23.15
N ASP A 360 -6.05 8.81 -22.62
CA ASP A 360 -6.04 8.52 -21.18
C ASP A 360 -4.65 8.09 -20.71
N ALA A 361 -3.92 7.32 -21.53
CA ALA A 361 -2.52 6.99 -21.27
C ALA A 361 -1.62 8.25 -21.25
N LEU A 362 -1.74 9.12 -22.26
CA LEU A 362 -1.02 10.39 -22.31
C LEU A 362 -1.36 11.32 -21.12
N VAL A 363 -2.63 11.42 -20.77
CA VAL A 363 -3.12 12.20 -19.63
C VAL A 363 -2.60 11.62 -18.33
N SER A 364 -2.59 10.29 -18.19
CA SER A 364 -1.98 9.61 -17.05
C SER A 364 -0.48 9.92 -16.95
N GLU A 365 0.25 9.92 -18.07
CA GLU A 365 1.67 10.31 -18.09
C GLU A 365 1.87 11.79 -17.72
N LEU A 366 1.06 12.70 -18.26
CA LEU A 366 1.08 14.12 -17.89
C LEU A 366 0.71 14.31 -16.41
N ARG A 367 -0.26 13.58 -15.86
CA ARG A 367 -0.58 13.58 -14.42
C ARG A 367 0.59 13.06 -13.58
N MET A 368 1.24 11.98 -14.00
CA MET A 368 2.42 11.44 -13.30
C MET A 368 3.54 12.48 -13.28
N MET A 369 3.81 13.17 -14.40
CA MET A 369 4.76 14.27 -14.45
C MET A 369 4.34 15.51 -13.64
N ARG A 370 3.17 15.47 -12.99
CA ARG A 370 2.50 16.61 -12.37
C ARG A 370 2.34 17.77 -13.37
N MET A 371 2.28 17.43 -14.67
CA MET A 371 1.99 18.33 -15.77
C MET A 371 0.51 18.78 -15.79
N LEU A 372 -0.36 18.22 -14.97
CA LEU A 372 -1.76 18.63 -14.90
C LEU A 372 -2.13 19.34 -13.58
N ASP A 373 -1.17 19.44 -12.66
CA ASP A 373 -1.35 20.03 -11.34
C ASP A 373 -0.81 21.46 -11.29
N ARG A 374 -1.62 22.43 -10.83
CA ARG A 374 -1.09 23.76 -10.46
C ARG A 374 -0.14 23.63 -9.26
N PRO A 375 1.03 24.32 -9.25
CA PRO A 375 1.95 24.18 -8.15
C PRO A 375 1.41 24.85 -6.88
N SER A 376 1.40 24.11 -5.77
CA SER A 376 1.10 24.61 -4.42
C SER A 376 2.34 24.86 -3.56
N ASN A 377 3.56 24.62 -4.05
CA ASN A 377 4.78 24.82 -3.27
C ASN A 377 6.00 25.26 -4.13
N PRO A 378 6.72 26.34 -3.78
CA PRO A 378 7.94 26.75 -4.49
C PRO A 378 9.14 25.89 -4.07
N THR A 379 9.63 25.03 -4.96
CA THR A 379 10.97 24.44 -4.84
C THR A 379 12.03 25.51 -5.18
N THR A 380 13.22 25.48 -4.58
CA THR A 380 14.29 26.47 -4.86
C THR A 380 15.02 26.24 -6.18
N ASN A 381 14.81 25.10 -6.85
CA ASN A 381 15.41 24.78 -8.14
C ASN A 381 14.43 25.02 -9.30
N PRO A 382 14.70 25.96 -10.22
CA PRO A 382 13.81 26.30 -11.34
C PRO A 382 13.52 25.15 -12.31
N MET A 383 14.34 24.09 -12.31
CA MET A 383 14.16 22.91 -13.17
C MET A 383 13.15 21.89 -12.63
N LEU A 384 12.82 21.97 -11.34
CA LEU A 384 11.80 21.14 -10.68
C LEU A 384 10.48 21.92 -10.49
N GLN A 385 10.39 23.09 -11.10
CA GLN A 385 9.20 23.92 -11.07
C GLN A 385 8.38 23.71 -12.34
N TRP A 386 7.07 23.81 -12.19
CA TRP A 386 6.17 24.02 -13.31
C TRP A 386 6.72 25.13 -14.24
N PRO A 387 6.81 24.92 -15.56
CA PRO A 387 7.31 25.95 -16.46
C PRO A 387 6.50 27.24 -16.30
N ARG A 388 7.20 28.34 -15.95
CA ARG A 388 6.59 29.62 -15.55
C ARG A 388 6.29 30.53 -16.74
N THR A 389 6.80 30.19 -17.91
CA THR A 389 6.63 30.93 -19.16
C THR A 389 6.28 29.97 -20.29
N ALA A 390 5.64 30.50 -21.33
CA ALA A 390 5.38 29.76 -22.56
C ALA A 390 6.66 29.16 -23.16
N GLU A 391 7.75 29.92 -23.15
CA GLU A 391 9.04 29.52 -23.69
C GLU A 391 9.66 28.34 -22.94
N GLN A 392 9.57 28.32 -21.60
CA GLN A 392 10.06 27.19 -20.79
C GLN A 392 9.25 25.91 -21.04
N LEU A 393 7.92 26.02 -21.15
CA LEU A 393 7.06 24.89 -21.45
C LEU A 393 7.29 24.36 -22.87
N ASP A 394 7.39 25.25 -23.84
CA ASP A 394 7.68 24.93 -25.24
C ASP A 394 9.08 24.30 -25.40
N SER A 395 10.07 24.82 -24.68
CA SER A 395 11.43 24.24 -24.59
C SER A 395 11.41 22.82 -24.00
N PHE A 396 10.63 22.59 -22.94
CA PHE A 396 10.46 21.28 -22.32
C PHE A 396 9.78 20.27 -23.27
N LEU A 397 8.66 20.66 -23.90
CA LEU A 397 7.95 19.81 -24.84
C LEU A 397 8.77 19.49 -26.09
N ARG A 398 9.56 20.46 -26.60
CA ARG A 398 10.52 20.21 -27.69
C ARG A 398 11.56 19.17 -27.32
N ARG A 399 12.14 19.27 -26.12
CA ARG A 399 13.09 18.27 -25.63
C ARG A 399 12.45 16.90 -25.48
N MET A 400 11.20 16.83 -25.02
CA MET A 400 10.46 15.58 -24.89
C MET A 400 10.16 14.94 -26.26
N ALA A 401 9.63 15.70 -27.22
CA ALA A 401 9.41 15.22 -28.58
C ALA A 401 10.72 14.78 -29.24
N HIS A 402 11.81 15.54 -29.08
CA HIS A 402 13.13 15.16 -29.58
C HIS A 402 13.65 13.88 -28.92
N ALA A 403 13.49 13.72 -27.60
CA ALA A 403 13.91 12.52 -26.89
C ALA A 403 13.23 11.24 -27.42
N LEU A 404 11.95 11.36 -27.77
CA LEU A 404 11.10 10.29 -28.30
C LEU A 404 11.35 10.00 -29.79
N THR A 405 11.93 10.94 -30.54
CA THR A 405 12.18 10.83 -31.99
C THR A 405 13.64 10.62 -32.37
N ALA A 406 14.57 10.89 -31.46
CA ALA A 406 15.99 10.76 -31.71
C ALA A 406 16.31 9.30 -32.14
N PRO A 407 16.92 9.11 -33.33
CA PRO A 407 17.20 7.78 -33.86
C PRO A 407 18.26 7.11 -32.99
N SER A 408 17.84 6.12 -32.23
CA SER A 408 18.71 5.09 -31.68
C SER A 408 17.92 3.80 -31.70
N ASP A 409 18.44 2.83 -32.45
CA ASP A 409 17.94 1.47 -32.52
C ASP A 409 17.60 1.00 -31.09
N SER A 410 16.31 0.79 -30.81
CA SER A 410 15.74 0.26 -29.55
C SER A 410 15.91 1.07 -28.23
N SER A 411 16.00 2.40 -28.24
CA SER A 411 15.92 3.17 -26.97
C SER A 411 14.48 3.42 -26.50
N SER A 412 14.22 3.26 -25.20
CA SER A 412 12.94 3.62 -24.58
C SER A 412 13.11 4.83 -23.65
N VAL A 413 12.17 5.79 -23.74
CA VAL A 413 12.10 6.95 -22.82
C VAL A 413 11.12 6.62 -21.70
N TYR A 414 11.62 6.48 -20.48
CA TYR A 414 10.78 6.18 -19.32
C TYR A 414 10.59 7.41 -18.45
N LEU A 415 9.49 7.45 -17.70
CA LEU A 415 9.28 8.46 -16.68
C LEU A 415 10.00 8.00 -15.42
N THR A 416 11.28 8.33 -15.28
CA THR A 416 12.00 8.01 -14.05
C THR A 416 11.58 8.97 -12.94
N TRP A 417 11.35 8.40 -11.76
CA TRP A 417 11.10 9.18 -10.56
C TRP A 417 12.43 9.81 -10.13
N LEU A 418 12.52 11.14 -10.18
CA LEU A 418 13.56 11.81 -9.43
C LEU A 418 13.11 11.93 -7.97
N PRO A 419 14.02 11.66 -7.02
CA PRO A 419 13.66 11.78 -5.62
C PRO A 419 13.12 13.17 -5.26
N GLY A 420 12.09 13.25 -4.44
CA GLY A 420 11.43 14.52 -4.09
C GLY A 420 10.21 14.90 -4.93
N GLY A 421 9.68 13.96 -5.72
CA GLY A 421 8.31 14.03 -6.24
C GLY A 421 8.12 14.75 -7.56
N GLY A 422 9.17 14.94 -8.36
CA GLY A 422 9.07 15.31 -9.77
C GLY A 422 9.43 14.12 -10.65
N HIS A 423 8.64 13.85 -11.69
CA HIS A 423 9.04 12.90 -12.73
C HIS A 423 9.70 13.72 -13.84
N LEU A 424 10.96 13.43 -14.14
CA LEU A 424 11.57 13.89 -15.38
C LEU A 424 11.51 12.75 -16.39
N PRO A 425 11.22 13.03 -17.68
CA PRO A 425 11.45 12.05 -18.72
C PRO A 425 12.94 11.71 -18.71
N TRP A 426 13.28 10.43 -18.60
CA TRP A 426 14.65 9.96 -18.49
C TRP A 426 14.86 8.86 -19.51
N LYS A 427 15.79 9.07 -20.43
CA LYS A 427 16.02 8.13 -21.52
C LYS A 427 16.92 7.00 -21.04
N VAL A 428 16.58 5.77 -21.41
CA VAL A 428 17.43 4.59 -21.19
C VAL A 428 17.82 4.03 -22.54
N PHE A 429 19.14 3.88 -22.77
CA PHE A 429 19.66 3.25 -23.98
C PHE A 429 19.54 1.73 -23.88
N GLU A 430 19.43 1.06 -25.03
CA GLU A 430 19.43 -0.41 -25.07
C GLU A 430 20.70 -0.97 -24.40
N GLY A 431 20.53 -2.00 -23.57
CA GLY A 431 21.64 -2.64 -22.83
C GLY A 431 22.07 -1.92 -21.54
N VAL A 432 21.55 -0.71 -21.27
CA VAL A 432 21.70 -0.04 -19.97
C VAL A 432 20.55 -0.47 -19.06
N TYR A 433 20.84 -0.71 -17.77
CA TYR A 433 19.82 -1.12 -16.81
C TYR A 433 18.65 -0.13 -16.79
N GLN A 434 17.47 -0.65 -17.11
CA GLN A 434 16.23 0.10 -17.06
C GLN A 434 15.70 0.13 -15.62
N PRO A 435 15.43 1.31 -15.05
CA PRO A 435 14.57 1.40 -13.87
C PRO A 435 13.16 0.97 -14.31
N GLU A 436 12.72 -0.24 -13.97
CA GLU A 436 11.41 -0.75 -14.35
C GLU A 436 10.27 0.22 -13.95
N ASP A 437 9.28 0.33 -14.85
CA ASP A 437 8.11 1.23 -14.77
C ASP A 437 7.29 1.01 -13.49
N ALA A 438 6.73 2.12 -12.96
CA ALA A 438 5.54 2.36 -12.11
C ALA A 438 5.07 1.36 -11.01
N ASP A 439 5.52 0.11 -10.96
CA ASP A 439 5.26 -0.88 -9.92
C ASP A 439 6.42 -0.85 -8.89
N ASP A 440 6.45 0.17 -8.03
CA ASP A 440 7.08 0.30 -6.67
C ASP A 440 8.40 -0.45 -6.29
N ASN A 441 9.13 -1.08 -7.21
CA ASN A 441 10.13 -2.10 -6.87
C ASN A 441 11.46 -2.02 -7.63
N SER A 442 11.71 -0.97 -8.41
CA SER A 442 13.01 -0.82 -9.06
C SER A 442 14.07 -0.31 -8.07
N GLY A 443 15.27 -0.88 -8.14
CA GLY A 443 16.35 -0.59 -7.20
C GLY A 443 16.81 0.85 -7.14
N ALA A 444 16.67 1.55 -8.27
CA ALA A 444 16.98 2.97 -8.36
C ALA A 444 15.97 3.83 -7.57
N GLN A 445 14.70 3.42 -7.46
CA GLN A 445 13.70 4.17 -6.69
C GLN A 445 13.98 4.12 -5.19
N HIS A 446 14.33 2.96 -4.63
CA HIS A 446 14.58 2.82 -3.18
C HIS A 446 15.82 3.60 -2.73
N LEU A 447 16.92 3.53 -3.48
CA LEU A 447 18.09 4.37 -3.22
C LEU A 447 17.74 5.85 -3.35
N GLY A 448 16.94 6.18 -4.36
CA GLY A 448 16.38 7.51 -4.54
C GLY A 448 15.60 8.01 -3.32
N GLN A 449 14.69 7.20 -2.79
CA GLN A 449 13.87 7.55 -1.61
C GLN A 449 14.75 7.84 -0.39
N ALA A 450 15.78 7.04 -0.15
CA ALA A 450 16.73 7.27 0.93
C ALA A 450 17.48 8.61 0.74
N LEU A 451 17.91 8.94 -0.48
CA LEU A 451 18.56 10.22 -0.78
C LEU A 451 17.63 11.42 -0.53
N ASP A 452 16.33 11.30 -0.87
CA ASP A 452 15.36 12.36 -0.60
C ASP A 452 15.04 12.51 0.87
N MET A 453 14.91 11.39 1.61
CA MET A 453 14.74 11.43 3.06
C MET A 453 15.92 12.13 3.73
N ALA A 454 17.15 11.79 3.34
CA ALA A 454 18.36 12.44 3.83
C ALA A 454 18.40 13.93 3.46
N HIS A 455 18.00 14.30 2.24
CA HIS A 455 17.90 15.70 1.83
C HIS A 455 16.83 16.48 2.62
N ARG A 456 15.70 15.86 2.95
CA ARG A 456 14.66 16.52 3.77
C ARG A 456 15.11 16.73 5.20
N ALA A 457 15.89 15.78 5.75
CA ALA A 457 16.49 15.90 7.06
C ALA A 457 17.59 16.98 7.09
N ASP A 458 18.40 17.08 6.02
CA ASP A 458 19.39 18.14 5.82
C ASP A 458 19.30 18.74 4.40
N PRO A 459 18.58 19.86 4.22
CA PRO A 459 18.46 20.54 2.93
C PRO A 459 19.80 21.03 2.36
N THR A 460 20.85 21.10 3.18
CA THR A 460 22.20 21.53 2.77
C THR A 460 23.12 20.36 2.41
N LEU A 461 22.63 19.12 2.51
CA LEU A 461 23.42 17.90 2.35
C LEU A 461 24.21 17.89 1.02
N PHE A 462 23.53 18.19 -0.08
CA PHE A 462 24.11 18.21 -1.43
C PHE A 462 24.77 19.55 -1.80
N VAL A 463 24.44 20.65 -1.11
CA VAL A 463 24.89 21.99 -1.51
C VAL A 463 26.42 22.10 -1.41
N GLY A 464 27.07 22.35 -2.55
CA GLY A 464 28.52 22.46 -2.65
C GLY A 464 29.28 21.13 -2.50
N ALA A 465 28.57 20.00 -2.41
CA ALA A 465 29.14 18.68 -2.19
C ALA A 465 29.83 18.13 -3.46
N ASP A 466 30.91 17.37 -3.26
CA ASP A 466 31.37 16.39 -4.25
C ASP A 466 30.68 15.05 -3.96
N VAL A 467 30.07 14.51 -5.01
CA VAL A 467 29.22 13.31 -4.96
C VAL A 467 29.83 12.24 -5.84
N LEU A 468 29.83 10.99 -5.38
CA LEU A 468 30.27 9.82 -6.13
C LEU A 468 29.13 8.82 -6.27
N ASP A 469 28.81 8.45 -7.51
CA ASP A 469 27.73 7.53 -7.88
C ASP A 469 28.31 6.31 -8.59
N MET A 470 28.23 5.14 -7.95
CA MET A 470 28.80 3.89 -8.48
C MET A 470 27.70 2.91 -8.89
N GLY A 471 27.83 2.37 -10.11
CA GLY A 471 26.75 1.61 -10.74
C GLY A 471 25.59 2.53 -11.11
N MET A 472 25.92 3.70 -11.66
CA MET A 472 24.97 4.79 -11.88
C MET A 472 23.96 4.50 -13.01
N GLY A 473 24.24 3.54 -13.90
CA GLY A 473 23.39 3.25 -15.06
C GLY A 473 23.14 4.50 -15.90
N SER A 474 21.87 4.80 -16.17
CA SER A 474 21.44 5.99 -16.92
C SER A 474 21.58 7.32 -16.16
N GLY A 475 22.14 7.33 -14.94
CA GLY A 475 22.49 8.52 -14.16
C GLY A 475 21.38 9.25 -13.37
N PRO A 476 20.27 8.63 -12.91
CA PRO A 476 19.21 9.37 -12.23
C PRO A 476 19.63 9.96 -10.87
N HIS A 477 20.44 9.24 -10.07
CA HIS A 477 20.90 9.75 -8.75
C HIS A 477 21.96 10.84 -8.90
N THR A 478 22.86 10.68 -9.87
CA THR A 478 23.77 11.75 -10.32
C THR A 478 23.01 13.02 -10.69
N GLY A 479 21.96 12.91 -11.52
CA GLY A 479 21.11 14.04 -11.89
C GLY A 479 20.42 14.67 -10.67
N TYR A 480 19.89 13.85 -9.77
CA TYR A 480 19.28 14.32 -8.51
C TYR A 480 20.26 15.13 -7.66
N ALA A 481 21.48 14.62 -7.46
CA ALA A 481 22.48 15.29 -6.64
C ALA A 481 22.89 16.66 -7.22
N LEU A 482 23.08 16.74 -8.54
CA LEU A 482 23.36 17.99 -9.24
C LEU A 482 22.21 18.99 -9.12
N LEU A 483 20.96 18.52 -9.24
CA LEU A 483 19.77 19.36 -9.01
C LEU A 483 19.65 19.85 -7.56
N ARG A 484 20.20 19.12 -6.58
CA ARG A 484 20.24 19.56 -5.17
C ARG A 484 21.45 20.45 -4.83
N GLY A 485 22.20 20.87 -5.85
CA GLY A 485 23.27 21.85 -5.69
C GLY A 485 24.64 21.24 -5.44
N ALA A 486 24.85 19.96 -5.78
CA ALA A 486 26.19 19.38 -5.81
C ALA A 486 27.12 20.23 -6.68
N ARG A 487 28.34 20.45 -6.19
CA ARG A 487 29.38 21.18 -6.93
C ARG A 487 29.83 20.37 -8.13
N ARG A 488 30.00 19.06 -7.93
CA ARG A 488 30.43 18.10 -8.95
C ARG A 488 29.87 16.72 -8.60
N ALA A 489 29.50 15.96 -9.62
CA ALA A 489 29.12 14.55 -9.49
C ALA A 489 30.07 13.68 -10.33
N VAL A 490 30.66 12.68 -9.70
CA VAL A 490 31.51 11.68 -10.36
C VAL A 490 30.71 10.41 -10.48
N GLY A 491 30.56 9.91 -11.71
CA GLY A 491 29.85 8.66 -12.00
C GLY A 491 30.81 7.56 -12.41
N ILE A 492 30.56 6.35 -11.93
CA ILE A 492 31.31 5.16 -12.31
C ILE A 492 30.32 4.10 -12.78
N ASP A 493 30.59 3.53 -13.94
CA ASP A 493 29.89 2.36 -14.45
C ASP A 493 30.85 1.46 -15.22
N VAL A 494 30.57 0.18 -15.28
CA VAL A 494 31.40 -0.78 -16.01
C VAL A 494 31.14 -0.73 -17.52
N GLN A 495 30.01 -0.12 -17.92
CA GLN A 495 29.63 0.08 -19.31
C GLN A 495 29.84 1.52 -19.77
N GLN A 496 30.59 1.72 -20.86
CA GLN A 496 30.69 3.02 -21.54
C GLN A 496 29.30 3.55 -21.96
N THR A 497 28.43 2.65 -22.44
CA THR A 497 27.05 3.01 -22.86
C THR A 497 26.23 3.61 -21.71
N ALA A 498 26.46 3.20 -20.46
CA ALA A 498 25.80 3.78 -19.29
C ALA A 498 26.28 5.22 -19.04
N LEU A 499 27.59 5.47 -19.16
CA LEU A 499 28.13 6.84 -19.09
C LEU A 499 27.60 7.73 -20.20
N ASP A 500 27.58 7.23 -21.44
CA ASP A 500 27.07 7.98 -22.59
C ASP A 500 25.58 8.29 -22.42
N ASN A 501 24.81 7.35 -21.86
CA ASN A 501 23.40 7.54 -21.58
C ASN A 501 23.17 8.59 -20.47
N ALA A 502 23.94 8.56 -19.39
CA ALA A 502 23.87 9.56 -18.33
C ALA A 502 24.29 10.95 -18.83
N TRP A 503 25.35 11.02 -19.64
CA TRP A 503 25.79 12.26 -20.29
C TRP A 503 24.69 12.84 -21.16
N TRP A 504 24.08 12.00 -22.00
CA TRP A 504 22.96 12.39 -22.85
C TRP A 504 21.79 12.93 -22.03
N ASN A 505 21.40 12.25 -20.93
CA ASN A 505 20.32 12.74 -20.07
C ASN A 505 20.66 14.08 -19.42
N LEU A 506 21.89 14.26 -18.95
CA LEU A 506 22.32 15.51 -18.33
C LEU A 506 22.43 16.64 -19.35
N GLU A 507 23.02 16.42 -20.51
CA GLU A 507 23.12 17.42 -21.57
C GLU A 507 21.75 17.81 -22.11
N HIS A 508 20.88 16.83 -22.30
CA HIS A 508 19.55 17.04 -22.87
C HIS A 508 18.60 17.70 -21.87
N TRP A 509 18.52 17.20 -20.63
CA TRP A 509 17.58 17.72 -19.64
C TRP A 509 18.14 18.86 -18.80
N MET A 510 19.46 18.89 -18.56
CA MET A 510 20.14 19.80 -17.64
C MET A 510 21.46 20.37 -18.21
N PRO A 511 21.45 20.99 -19.41
CA PRO A 511 22.67 21.39 -20.10
C PRO A 511 23.61 22.26 -19.26
N GLU A 512 23.06 23.12 -18.39
CA GLU A 512 23.85 23.98 -17.50
C GLU A 512 24.56 23.23 -16.35
N LEU A 513 24.09 22.02 -16.03
CA LEU A 513 24.67 21.16 -15.00
C LEU A 513 25.54 20.04 -15.58
N ALA A 514 25.40 19.72 -16.88
CA ALA A 514 26.15 18.66 -17.54
C ALA A 514 27.67 18.80 -17.38
N GLY A 515 28.19 20.04 -17.46
CA GLY A 515 29.61 20.32 -17.25
C GLY A 515 30.14 20.05 -15.82
N ARG A 516 29.27 19.70 -14.87
CA ARG A 516 29.63 19.32 -13.49
C ARG A 516 29.67 17.80 -13.29
N PHE A 517 29.34 17.03 -14.31
CA PHE A 517 29.42 15.58 -14.30
C PHE A 517 30.76 15.11 -14.85
N VAL A 518 31.32 14.05 -14.27
CA VAL A 518 32.53 13.38 -14.76
C VAL A 518 32.31 11.88 -14.67
N GLY A 519 32.42 11.16 -15.79
CA GLY A 519 32.21 9.71 -15.86
C GLY A 519 33.52 8.94 -16.01
N TYR A 520 33.64 7.80 -15.34
CA TYR A 520 34.75 6.86 -15.52
C TYR A 520 34.24 5.43 -15.76
N VAL A 521 34.80 4.75 -16.75
CA VAL A 521 34.46 3.35 -17.03
C VAL A 521 35.34 2.44 -16.19
N GLY A 522 34.72 1.56 -15.39
CA GLY A 522 35.43 0.53 -14.64
C GLY A 522 34.67 0.06 -13.40
N ASP A 523 35.33 -0.78 -12.61
CA ASP A 523 34.75 -1.39 -11.41
C ASP A 523 35.05 -0.58 -10.14
N VAL A 524 34.00 -0.12 -9.45
CA VAL A 524 34.05 0.55 -8.14
C VAL A 524 35.24 1.52 -8.00
N TRP A 525 36.26 1.19 -7.19
CA TRP A 525 37.37 2.09 -6.88
C TRP A 525 38.46 2.09 -7.95
N ASP A 526 38.57 1.02 -8.73
CA ASP A 526 39.64 0.82 -9.72
C ASP A 526 39.44 1.71 -10.96
N ALA A 527 38.20 2.16 -11.19
CA ALA A 527 37.86 3.08 -12.27
C ALA A 527 38.37 4.51 -12.03
N LEU A 528 38.69 4.87 -10.78
CA LEU A 528 39.12 6.23 -10.46
C LEU A 528 40.56 6.48 -10.94
N PRO A 529 40.80 7.49 -11.80
CA PRO A 529 42.16 7.83 -12.23
C PRO A 529 43.00 8.30 -11.03
N ALA A 530 44.32 8.26 -11.16
CA ALA A 530 45.25 8.67 -10.10
C ALA A 530 44.94 10.05 -9.51
N THR A 531 44.39 10.96 -10.32
CA THR A 531 43.96 12.31 -9.90
C THR A 531 42.76 12.32 -8.94
N GLU A 532 41.93 11.29 -8.96
CA GLU A 532 40.77 11.14 -8.07
C GLU A 532 41.01 10.09 -6.96
N GLN A 533 42.17 9.42 -6.96
CA GLN A 533 42.48 8.36 -5.99
C GLN A 533 42.67 8.87 -4.55
N THR A 534 42.84 10.16 -4.35
CA THR A 534 42.93 10.78 -3.02
C THR A 534 41.75 11.69 -2.71
N THR A 535 40.78 11.82 -3.61
CA THR A 535 39.61 12.66 -3.42
C THR A 535 38.68 12.03 -2.38
N THR A 536 38.23 12.84 -1.42
CA THR A 536 37.15 12.47 -0.50
C THR A 536 35.83 13.07 -0.96
N PHE A 537 34.76 12.29 -0.89
CA PHE A 537 33.42 12.69 -1.29
C PHE A 537 32.54 12.85 -0.06
N LYS A 538 31.68 13.88 -0.08
CA LYS A 538 30.71 14.11 1.00
C LYS A 538 29.57 13.09 0.91
N ILE A 539 29.24 12.64 -0.30
CA ILE A 539 28.17 11.67 -0.56
C ILE A 539 28.71 10.60 -1.49
N ILE A 540 28.57 9.33 -1.10
CA ILE A 540 28.96 8.17 -1.92
C ILE A 540 27.74 7.25 -2.05
N MET A 541 27.44 6.80 -3.25
CA MET A 541 26.26 6.00 -3.55
C MET A 541 26.69 4.73 -4.27
N LEU A 542 26.14 3.59 -3.86
CA LEU A 542 26.27 2.33 -4.59
C LEU A 542 24.91 1.67 -4.74
N ASN A 543 24.44 1.60 -5.99
CA ASN A 543 23.26 0.82 -6.36
C ASN A 543 23.69 -0.58 -6.81
N ALA A 544 24.01 -1.45 -5.85
CA ALA A 544 24.46 -2.80 -6.17
C ALA A 544 23.38 -3.58 -6.98
N PRO A 545 23.75 -4.26 -8.08
CA PRO A 545 22.80 -5.08 -8.84
C PRO A 545 22.39 -6.34 -8.06
N PRO A 546 21.23 -6.95 -8.37
CA PRO A 546 20.85 -8.25 -7.83
C PRO A 546 21.86 -9.33 -8.24
N VAL A 547 22.14 -10.27 -7.34
CA VAL A 547 22.99 -11.43 -7.65
C VAL A 547 22.15 -12.51 -8.35
N TYR A 548 21.99 -12.41 -9.68
CA TYR A 548 21.29 -13.43 -10.45
C TYR A 548 22.21 -14.61 -10.78
N SER A 549 21.99 -15.78 -10.18
CA SER A 549 22.78 -16.98 -10.48
C SER A 549 22.26 -17.82 -11.66
N ARG A 550 21.16 -17.44 -12.33
CA ARG A 550 20.58 -18.23 -13.44
C ARG A 550 19.84 -17.42 -14.52
N LEU A 551 20.49 -16.46 -15.16
CA LEU A 551 20.02 -16.00 -16.47
C LEU A 551 20.75 -16.78 -17.57
N ALA A 552 19.95 -17.42 -18.43
CA ALA A 552 20.36 -18.01 -19.68
C ALA A 552 21.01 -16.94 -20.61
N PRO A 553 21.87 -17.33 -21.56
CA PRO A 553 22.82 -16.44 -22.23
C PRO A 553 22.17 -15.55 -23.31
N ARG A 554 21.24 -14.67 -22.94
CA ARG A 554 20.79 -13.58 -23.83
C ARG A 554 21.48 -12.24 -23.59
N ASP A 555 22.04 -11.99 -22.40
CA ASP A 555 22.70 -10.71 -22.08
C ASP A 555 24.18 -10.91 -21.74
N ALA A 556 25.02 -11.00 -22.78
CA ALA A 556 26.48 -11.05 -22.66
C ALA A 556 27.13 -9.73 -22.15
N ASN A 557 26.32 -8.76 -21.71
CA ASN A 557 26.76 -7.40 -21.39
C ASN A 557 26.85 -7.10 -19.88
N ILE A 558 26.51 -8.04 -19.00
CA ILE A 558 26.63 -7.87 -17.53
C ILE A 558 27.90 -8.60 -17.05
N HIS A 559 29.07 -8.09 -17.44
CA HIS A 559 30.36 -8.66 -17.04
C HIS A 559 31.22 -7.65 -16.29
N ALA A 560 30.97 -7.54 -14.98
CA ALA A 560 31.96 -7.21 -13.96
C ALA A 560 31.46 -7.72 -12.60
N GLY A 561 32.21 -8.65 -12.00
CA GLY A 561 32.07 -9.18 -10.62
C GLY A 561 30.74 -8.95 -9.90
N VAL A 562 29.65 -9.59 -10.35
CA VAL A 562 28.31 -9.42 -9.77
C VAL A 562 28.23 -10.24 -8.48
N GLY A 563 28.10 -9.60 -7.31
CA GLY A 563 27.98 -10.33 -6.04
C GLY A 563 28.42 -9.57 -4.78
N GLY A 564 28.39 -10.28 -3.65
CA GLY A 564 28.83 -9.77 -2.36
C GLY A 564 30.30 -9.31 -2.29
N GLU A 565 31.17 -9.83 -3.16
CA GLU A 565 32.58 -9.41 -3.22
C GLU A 565 32.76 -7.97 -3.72
N MET A 566 31.91 -7.49 -4.63
CA MET A 566 31.93 -6.10 -5.08
C MET A 566 31.53 -5.17 -3.93
N ILE A 567 30.53 -5.56 -3.15
CA ILE A 567 30.12 -4.82 -1.94
C ILE A 567 31.24 -4.84 -0.90
N ASP A 568 31.93 -5.97 -0.70
CA ASP A 568 33.10 -6.04 0.18
C ASP A 568 34.22 -5.09 -0.28
N ARG A 569 34.53 -5.04 -1.59
CA ARG A 569 35.51 -4.07 -2.15
C ARG A 569 35.05 -2.62 -1.95
N PHE A 570 33.77 -2.33 -2.20
CA PHE A 570 33.18 -1.01 -1.94
C PHE A 570 33.39 -0.59 -0.48
N VAL A 571 32.92 -1.41 0.47
CA VAL A 571 32.96 -1.09 1.90
C VAL A 571 34.40 -0.94 2.41
N ARG A 572 35.35 -1.75 1.92
CA ARG A 572 36.78 -1.64 2.29
C ARG A 572 37.44 -0.35 1.84
N GLY A 573 37.10 0.16 0.67
CA GLY A 573 37.66 1.42 0.16
C GLY A 573 37.02 2.67 0.77
N LEU A 574 35.79 2.54 1.31
CA LEU A 574 34.99 3.65 1.79
C LEU A 574 35.68 4.53 2.87
N PRO A 575 36.37 3.99 3.89
CA PRO A 575 37.00 4.82 4.94
C PRO A 575 38.01 5.85 4.43
N GLN A 576 38.69 5.56 3.31
CA GLN A 576 39.70 6.46 2.76
C GLN A 576 39.10 7.53 1.84
N ARG A 577 37.85 7.32 1.39
CA ARG A 577 37.19 8.13 0.36
C ARG A 577 35.97 8.89 0.89
N LEU A 578 35.43 8.51 2.04
CA LEU A 578 34.31 9.22 2.66
C LEU A 578 34.82 10.39 3.49
N ALA A 579 34.28 11.59 3.26
CA ALA A 579 34.62 12.77 4.05
C ALA A 579 34.26 12.58 5.54
N PRO A 580 34.91 13.28 6.48
CA PRO A 580 34.64 13.14 7.93
C PRO A 580 33.18 13.39 8.35
N ASN A 581 32.48 14.26 7.63
CA ASN A 581 31.04 14.54 7.77
C ASN A 581 30.23 13.97 6.60
N GLY A 582 30.80 13.00 5.89
CA GLY A 582 30.21 12.39 4.73
C GLY A 582 29.26 11.24 5.09
N VAL A 583 28.42 10.90 4.12
CA VAL A 583 27.46 9.81 4.21
C VAL A 583 27.56 8.93 2.97
N ALA A 584 27.48 7.62 3.16
CA ALA A 584 27.43 6.67 2.06
C ALA A 584 26.13 5.87 2.09
N PHE A 585 25.48 5.76 0.93
CA PHE A 585 24.24 5.03 0.75
C PHE A 585 24.53 3.75 -0.03
N LEU A 586 24.24 2.61 0.61
CA LEU A 586 24.48 1.28 0.05
C LEU A 586 23.16 0.52 -0.03
N ARG A 587 22.76 0.13 -1.24
CA ARG A 587 21.62 -0.78 -1.41
C ARG A 587 22.08 -2.25 -1.29
N ILE A 588 21.35 -3.04 -0.50
CA ILE A 588 21.55 -4.47 -0.27
C ILE A 588 20.22 -5.25 -0.40
N PHE A 589 20.29 -6.58 -0.54
CA PHE A 589 19.15 -7.46 -0.85
C PHE A 589 18.83 -8.44 0.29
N HIS A 590 17.54 -8.61 0.58
CA HIS A 590 16.96 -9.54 1.55
C HIS A 590 15.89 -10.42 0.88
N GLY A 591 16.27 -11.58 0.36
CA GLY A 591 15.32 -12.54 -0.22
C GLY A 591 15.74 -13.99 -0.02
N ASN A 592 14.83 -14.83 0.49
CA ASN A 592 15.02 -16.26 0.71
C ASN A 592 15.24 -17.09 -0.58
N GLY A 593 15.02 -16.51 -1.77
CA GLY A 593 15.30 -17.14 -3.07
C GLY A 593 16.76 -17.09 -3.52
N PHE A 594 17.63 -16.39 -2.78
CA PHE A 594 19.04 -16.20 -3.09
C PHE A 594 19.95 -16.66 -1.94
N ALA A 595 19.52 -17.70 -1.21
CA ALA A 595 20.17 -18.20 0.01
C ALA A 595 21.68 -18.50 -0.14
N ASP A 596 22.15 -18.76 -1.36
CA ASP A 596 23.56 -19.04 -1.61
C ASP A 596 24.42 -17.78 -1.90
N HIS A 597 23.83 -16.60 -2.16
CA HIS A 597 24.58 -15.43 -2.67
C HIS A 597 24.13 -14.02 -2.20
N GLY A 598 23.14 -13.91 -1.30
CA GLY A 598 22.64 -12.61 -0.82
C GLY A 598 23.60 -11.87 0.14
N TYR A 599 23.91 -10.61 -0.14
CA TYR A 599 24.62 -9.72 0.78
C TYR A 599 23.61 -9.00 1.68
N ASN A 600 23.63 -9.27 2.99
CA ASN A 600 22.67 -8.74 3.95
C ASN A 600 23.37 -7.90 5.04
N LYS A 601 22.58 -7.20 5.86
CA LYS A 601 23.09 -6.37 6.95
C LYS A 601 24.06 -7.11 7.87
N ALA A 602 23.75 -8.36 8.25
CA ALA A 602 24.60 -9.13 9.15
C ALA A 602 26.00 -9.39 8.55
N ARG A 603 26.10 -9.66 7.24
CA ARG A 603 27.39 -9.79 6.55
C ARG A 603 28.14 -8.46 6.48
N LEU A 604 27.44 -7.35 6.25
CA LEU A 604 28.02 -6.00 6.27
C LEU A 604 28.58 -5.65 7.66
N GLU A 605 27.81 -5.89 8.72
CA GLU A 605 28.22 -5.71 10.12
C GLU A 605 29.41 -6.61 10.45
N GLN A 606 29.38 -7.87 9.99
CA GLN A 606 30.48 -8.80 10.16
C GLN A 606 31.74 -8.30 9.46
N LEU A 607 31.67 -7.80 8.23
CA LEU A 607 32.82 -7.23 7.50
C LEU A 607 33.41 -6.04 8.27
N ILE A 608 32.58 -5.05 8.60
CA ILE A 608 32.99 -3.83 9.32
C ILE A 608 33.67 -4.19 10.64
N THR A 609 33.07 -5.13 11.39
CA THR A 609 33.59 -5.56 12.70
C THR A 609 34.87 -6.38 12.57
N THR A 610 34.91 -7.36 11.66
CA THR A 610 36.04 -8.28 11.49
C THR A 610 37.28 -7.55 10.98
N GLU A 611 37.11 -6.64 10.02
CA GLU A 611 38.20 -5.85 9.45
C GLU A 611 38.46 -4.54 10.20
N ARG A 612 37.69 -4.26 11.27
CA ARG A 612 37.80 -3.05 12.10
C ARG A 612 37.76 -1.76 11.27
N LEU A 613 36.87 -1.73 10.28
CA LEU A 613 36.68 -0.55 9.45
C LEU A 613 36.06 0.58 10.31
N PRO A 614 36.54 1.82 10.23
CA PRO A 614 36.06 2.93 11.07
C PRO A 614 34.74 3.51 10.54
N LEU A 615 33.75 2.65 10.34
CA LEU A 615 32.43 2.95 9.81
C LEU A 615 31.35 2.54 10.81
N ALA A 616 30.23 3.26 10.81
CA ALA A 616 29.05 2.93 11.58
C ALA A 616 27.81 2.95 10.67
N ILE A 617 26.84 2.09 11.00
CA ILE A 617 25.53 2.04 10.34
C ILE A 617 24.55 2.91 11.12
N ARG A 618 23.84 3.83 10.46
CA ARG A 618 22.94 4.81 11.12
C ARG A 618 21.47 4.66 10.82
N GLU A 619 21.12 4.53 9.55
CA GLU A 619 19.74 4.51 9.09
C GLU A 619 19.55 3.37 8.09
N GLU A 620 18.41 2.70 8.21
CA GLU A 620 18.01 1.61 7.35
C GLU A 620 16.62 1.87 6.82
N LEU A 621 16.51 1.90 5.49
CA LEU A 621 15.22 1.92 4.80
C LEU A 621 14.98 0.53 4.22
N VAL A 622 13.99 -0.18 4.77
CA VAL A 622 13.57 -1.51 4.28
C VAL A 622 12.35 -1.33 3.39
N VAL A 623 12.48 -1.69 2.11
CA VAL A 623 11.40 -1.63 1.13
C VAL A 623 11.31 -2.96 0.41
N GLY A 624 10.24 -3.71 0.64
CA GLY A 624 10.06 -5.05 0.06
C GLY A 624 11.20 -6.01 0.42
N SER A 625 11.90 -6.53 -0.60
CA SER A 625 13.05 -7.43 -0.47
C SER A 625 14.41 -6.72 -0.48
N PHE A 626 14.44 -5.40 -0.29
CA PHE A 626 15.66 -4.59 -0.33
C PHE A 626 15.85 -3.77 0.94
N THR A 627 17.09 -3.39 1.21
CA THR A 627 17.43 -2.45 2.28
C THR A 627 18.44 -1.45 1.77
N VAL A 628 18.22 -0.17 2.02
CA VAL A 628 19.24 0.86 1.84
C VAL A 628 19.85 1.15 3.21
N VAL A 629 21.15 0.91 3.33
CA VAL A 629 21.93 1.11 4.54
C VAL A 629 22.73 2.41 4.40
N THR A 630 22.70 3.22 5.45
CA THR A 630 23.49 4.45 5.55
C THR A 630 24.74 4.21 6.38
N LEU A 631 25.91 4.35 5.76
CA LEU A 631 27.23 4.23 6.38
C LEU A 631 27.84 5.62 6.61
N VAL A 632 28.39 5.84 7.82
CA VAL A 632 29.07 7.09 8.20
C VAL A 632 30.39 6.80 8.91
N PRO A 633 31.31 7.77 9.02
CA PRO A 633 32.51 7.61 9.84
C PRO A 633 32.18 7.35 11.32
N ALA A 634 32.84 6.37 11.95
CA ALA A 634 32.54 5.93 13.32
C ALA A 634 32.72 7.04 14.38
N ALA A 635 33.59 8.03 14.13
CA ALA A 635 33.82 9.18 15.01
C ALA A 635 32.59 10.09 15.20
N ALA A 636 31.54 9.93 14.39
CA ALA A 636 30.34 10.75 14.47
C ALA A 636 29.30 10.25 15.51
N HIS A 637 29.40 9.01 16.02
CA HIS A 637 28.45 8.45 17.01
C HIS A 637 28.67 9.05 18.41
N HIS A 638 27.89 10.06 18.76
CA HIS A 638 27.62 10.35 20.18
C HIS A 638 26.60 9.33 20.71
N GLU A 639 26.94 8.68 21.82
CA GLU A 639 26.07 7.76 22.57
C GLU A 639 24.72 8.42 22.90
N VAL A 640 23.63 7.83 22.42
CA VAL A 640 22.29 8.12 22.94
C VAL A 640 22.05 7.19 24.12
N ALA A 641 21.97 7.75 25.33
CA ALA A 641 21.64 7.00 26.53
C ALA A 641 20.22 6.39 26.44
N PRO A 642 19.96 5.23 27.06
CA PRO A 642 18.64 4.62 27.04
C PRO A 642 17.61 5.52 27.72
N LEU A 643 16.47 5.73 27.07
CA LEU A 643 15.30 6.39 27.66
C LEU A 643 14.78 5.57 28.85
N ALA A 644 14.68 6.21 30.02
CA ALA A 644 14.09 5.62 31.21
C ALA A 644 12.57 5.41 31.01
N PRO A 645 11.98 4.33 31.55
CA PRO A 645 10.55 4.06 31.41
C PRO A 645 9.71 5.10 32.18
N HIS A 646 8.64 5.56 31.54
CA HIS A 646 7.62 6.43 32.14
C HIS A 646 6.85 5.68 33.24
N ALA A 647 6.74 6.29 34.41
CA ALA A 647 5.90 5.82 35.51
C ALA A 647 4.47 6.36 35.34
N ASP A 648 3.55 5.53 34.86
CA ASP A 648 2.13 5.88 34.81
C ASP A 648 1.47 5.65 36.16
N GLY A 649 1.14 6.75 36.82
CA GLY A 649 0.26 6.80 37.98
C GLY A 649 -1.19 6.99 37.56
N SER A 650 -1.97 5.91 37.52
CA SER A 650 -3.42 6.00 37.71
C SER A 650 -3.98 4.69 38.25
N ALA A 651 -4.40 4.72 39.52
CA ALA A 651 -5.03 3.61 40.22
C ALA A 651 -6.48 3.41 39.77
N GLY A 652 -6.85 2.17 39.43
CA GLY A 652 -8.22 1.76 39.12
C GLY A 652 -8.43 0.24 39.10
N THR A 653 -9.08 -0.27 40.15
CA THR A 653 -9.74 -1.59 40.33
C THR A 653 -8.87 -2.84 40.62
N SER A 654 -9.38 -3.70 41.49
CA SER A 654 -8.68 -4.84 42.13
C SER A 654 -8.13 -5.90 41.16
N GLU A 655 -8.61 -5.97 39.92
CA GLU A 655 -8.05 -6.85 38.89
C GLU A 655 -6.70 -6.37 38.35
N ALA A 656 -6.49 -5.05 38.25
CA ALA A 656 -5.21 -4.48 37.82
C ALA A 656 -4.10 -4.77 38.86
N SER A 657 -4.44 -4.70 40.15
CA SER A 657 -3.55 -5.07 41.26
C SER A 657 -3.19 -6.56 41.23
N ALA A 658 -4.19 -7.44 41.02
CA ALA A 658 -3.96 -8.87 40.91
C ALA A 658 -3.16 -9.26 39.64
N LEU A 659 -3.21 -8.46 38.57
CA LEU A 659 -2.43 -8.67 37.36
C LEU A 659 -0.98 -8.20 37.55
N ALA A 660 -0.77 -7.03 38.18
CA ALA A 660 0.56 -6.51 38.51
C ALA A 660 1.33 -7.44 39.45
N GLU A 661 0.67 -7.97 40.48
CA GLU A 661 1.26 -8.92 41.41
C GLU A 661 1.64 -10.26 40.73
N ARG A 662 0.79 -10.74 39.80
CA ARG A 662 1.11 -11.93 39.00
C ARG A 662 2.28 -11.70 38.05
N ARG A 663 2.38 -10.51 37.46
CA ARG A 663 3.51 -10.11 36.61
C ARG A 663 4.81 -10.09 37.41
N GLN A 664 4.80 -9.52 38.62
CA GLN A 664 5.97 -9.51 39.50
C GLN A 664 6.46 -10.92 39.84
N ILE A 665 5.55 -11.81 40.26
CA ILE A 665 5.88 -13.20 40.57
C ILE A 665 6.45 -13.93 39.34
N TRP A 666 5.87 -13.65 38.16
CA TRP A 666 6.34 -14.19 36.88
C TRP A 666 7.77 -13.74 36.55
N GLU A 667 8.08 -12.46 36.72
CA GLU A 667 9.41 -11.88 36.48
C GLU A 667 10.45 -12.49 37.42
N GLU A 668 10.13 -12.58 38.72
CA GLU A 668 11.01 -13.16 39.73
C GLU A 668 11.32 -14.64 39.45
N LEU A 669 10.31 -15.44 39.10
CA LEU A 669 10.51 -16.86 38.77
C LEU A 669 11.31 -17.04 37.48
N SER A 670 11.07 -16.21 36.46
CA SER A 670 11.80 -16.27 35.19
C SER A 670 13.28 -15.91 35.40
N GLN A 671 13.57 -14.86 36.17
CA GLN A 671 14.94 -14.49 36.54
C GLN A 671 15.64 -15.59 37.34
N LYS A 672 14.98 -16.14 38.36
CA LYS A 672 15.57 -17.18 39.23
C LYS A 672 15.76 -18.51 38.52
N SER A 673 14.92 -18.83 37.54
CA SER A 673 15.07 -20.06 36.75
C SER A 673 16.12 -19.98 35.63
N GLY A 674 16.61 -18.77 35.32
CA GLY A 674 17.52 -18.53 34.18
C GLY A 674 16.87 -18.82 32.82
N ARG A 675 15.55 -18.94 32.75
CA ARG A 675 14.78 -19.24 31.54
C ARG A 675 13.47 -18.43 31.55
N PHE A 676 12.98 -18.11 30.36
CA PHE A 676 11.66 -17.52 30.20
C PHE A 676 10.59 -18.58 30.53
N LEU A 677 9.86 -18.41 31.63
CA LEU A 677 8.78 -19.34 32.01
C LEU A 677 7.47 -18.86 31.38
N VAL A 678 6.81 -19.69 30.57
CA VAL A 678 5.47 -19.37 30.06
C VAL A 678 4.45 -19.74 31.13
N ILE A 679 3.88 -18.73 31.80
CA ILE A 679 2.99 -18.91 32.94
C ILE A 679 1.54 -18.65 32.51
N GLY A 680 0.71 -19.69 32.61
CA GLY A 680 -0.67 -19.69 32.13
C GLY A 680 -1.71 -19.11 33.09
N GLY A 681 -2.91 -18.89 32.57
CA GLY A 681 -4.06 -18.38 33.33
C GLY A 681 -4.60 -19.32 34.43
N LYS A 682 -4.07 -20.55 34.55
CA LYS A 682 -4.47 -21.56 35.54
C LYS A 682 -4.02 -21.27 36.97
N TRP A 683 -3.23 -20.23 37.19
CA TRP A 683 -2.76 -19.82 38.52
C TRP A 683 -3.82 -19.07 39.35
N LYS A 684 -5.11 -19.20 39.00
CA LYS A 684 -6.20 -18.68 39.80
C LYS A 684 -6.50 -19.63 40.97
N GLY A 685 -6.99 -19.06 42.09
CA GLY A 685 -7.40 -19.86 43.26
C GLY A 685 -6.22 -20.47 44.02
N ALA A 686 -6.33 -21.76 44.37
CA ALA A 686 -5.41 -22.45 45.28
C ALA A 686 -3.95 -22.50 44.76
N ILE A 687 -3.76 -22.73 43.45
CA ILE A 687 -2.43 -22.79 42.83
C ILE A 687 -1.73 -21.44 42.93
N GLY A 688 -2.44 -20.34 42.66
CA GLY A 688 -1.90 -18.99 42.79
C GLY A 688 -1.54 -18.64 44.23
N ALA A 689 -2.37 -19.03 45.19
CA ALA A 689 -2.09 -18.83 46.62
C ALA A 689 -0.83 -19.61 47.06
N GLN A 690 -0.65 -20.83 46.57
CA GLN A 690 0.51 -21.66 46.88
C GLN A 690 1.80 -21.13 46.25
N LEU A 691 1.76 -20.69 44.98
CA LEU A 691 2.90 -20.03 44.33
C LEU A 691 3.30 -18.74 45.05
N LYS A 692 2.32 -17.93 45.46
CA LYS A 692 2.56 -16.73 46.28
C LYS A 692 3.26 -17.07 47.59
N ALA A 693 2.79 -18.11 48.29
CA ALA A 693 3.39 -18.55 49.55
C ALA A 693 4.84 -19.01 49.36
N LEU A 694 5.12 -19.80 48.32
CA LEU A 694 6.47 -20.29 48.02
C LEU A 694 7.42 -19.14 47.63
N VAL A 695 6.97 -18.21 46.80
CA VAL A 695 7.77 -17.03 46.41
C VAL A 695 8.03 -16.12 47.61
N ALA A 696 7.01 -15.84 48.43
CA ALA A 696 7.17 -15.05 49.66
C ALA A 696 8.10 -15.72 50.69
N ALA A 697 8.14 -17.05 50.71
CA ALA A 697 9.06 -17.84 51.55
C ALA A 697 10.46 -18.00 50.96
N GLY A 698 10.73 -17.48 49.74
CA GLY A 698 12.01 -17.65 49.06
C GLY A 698 12.28 -19.09 48.58
N GLN A 699 11.24 -19.91 48.50
CA GLN A 699 11.28 -21.31 48.09
C GLN A 699 11.26 -21.44 46.56
N TRP A 700 12.35 -20.98 45.92
CA TRP A 700 12.40 -20.78 44.46
C TRP A 700 12.30 -22.07 43.66
N ASP A 701 12.99 -23.14 44.05
CA ASP A 701 12.98 -24.41 43.31
C ASP A 701 11.60 -25.08 43.32
N GLU A 702 10.91 -24.99 44.46
CA GLU A 702 9.55 -25.53 44.64
C GLU A 702 8.53 -24.67 43.89
N ALA A 703 8.69 -23.34 43.90
CA ALA A 703 7.85 -22.44 43.11
C ALA A 703 8.04 -22.66 41.60
N ILE A 704 9.28 -22.83 41.12
CA ILE A 704 9.59 -23.12 39.72
C ILE A 704 9.04 -24.49 39.32
N THR A 705 9.14 -25.49 40.20
CA THR A 705 8.58 -26.83 39.97
C THR A 705 7.07 -26.79 39.85
N LEU A 706 6.39 -26.13 40.79
CA LEU A 706 4.93 -25.96 40.77
C LEU A 706 4.46 -25.18 39.54
N ALA A 707 5.21 -24.13 39.16
CA ALA A 707 4.96 -23.37 37.94
C ALA A 707 5.02 -24.25 36.67
N ARG A 708 6.00 -25.16 36.59
CA ARG A 708 6.18 -26.08 35.45
C ARG A 708 5.16 -27.20 35.38
N GLN A 709 4.59 -27.61 36.51
CA GLN A 709 3.55 -28.65 36.59
C GLN A 709 2.16 -28.16 36.17
N HIS A 710 1.97 -26.83 36.13
CA HIS A 710 0.73 -26.20 35.71
C HIS A 710 0.96 -25.21 34.55
N PRO A 711 1.46 -25.68 33.39
CA PRO A 711 1.64 -24.86 32.20
C PRO A 711 0.29 -24.34 31.70
N ASP A 712 0.31 -23.27 30.89
CA ASP A 712 -0.91 -22.85 30.18
C ASP A 712 -1.36 -24.00 29.28
N GLN A 713 -2.60 -24.47 29.40
CA GLN A 713 -3.18 -25.46 28.47
C GLN A 713 -3.36 -24.90 27.05
N ARG A 714 -3.07 -23.61 26.82
CA ARG A 714 -2.79 -23.06 25.48
C ARG A 714 -1.40 -23.45 25.00
N GLU A 715 -1.06 -24.72 25.18
CA GLU A 715 0.31 -25.25 25.26
C GLU A 715 1.05 -25.28 23.92
N ASP A 716 0.42 -24.79 22.85
CA ASP A 716 1.07 -24.74 21.55
C ASP A 716 0.63 -23.55 20.69
N ARG A 717 0.65 -22.35 21.28
CA ARG A 717 0.48 -21.09 20.50
C ARG A 717 1.54 -20.91 19.41
N LEU A 718 2.69 -21.56 19.60
CA LEU A 718 3.75 -21.66 18.62
C LEU A 718 3.72 -23.01 17.89
N GLY A 719 2.64 -23.77 17.92
CA GLY A 719 2.59 -25.08 17.27
C GLY A 719 2.77 -25.07 15.77
N TRP A 720 2.45 -23.95 15.15
CA TRP A 720 2.73 -23.74 13.75
C TRP A 720 4.25 -23.76 13.45
N VAL A 721 5.12 -23.49 14.43
CA VAL A 721 6.60 -23.43 14.30
C VAL A 721 7.16 -24.77 13.88
N ASN A 722 6.69 -25.84 14.53
CA ASN A 722 7.13 -27.21 14.31
C ASN A 722 6.07 -28.02 13.55
N VAL A 723 5.08 -27.36 12.93
CA VAL A 723 4.00 -28.07 12.23
C VAL A 723 4.53 -28.93 11.10
N LEU A 724 5.54 -28.46 10.37
CA LEU A 724 6.19 -29.23 9.31
C LEU A 724 6.91 -30.45 9.88
N ASP A 725 7.68 -30.29 10.96
CA ASP A 725 8.37 -31.42 11.60
C ASP A 725 7.36 -32.48 12.12
N ARG A 726 6.24 -32.03 12.69
CA ARG A 726 5.18 -32.92 13.19
C ARG A 726 4.41 -33.63 12.08
N LEU A 727 4.19 -32.95 10.96
CA LEU A 727 3.57 -33.55 9.77
C LEU A 727 4.52 -34.54 9.09
N LEU A 728 5.80 -34.18 8.93
CA LEU A 728 6.82 -35.06 8.35
C LEU A 728 7.10 -36.29 9.23
N ALA A 729 6.90 -36.18 10.54
CA ALA A 729 6.96 -37.31 11.47
C ALA A 729 5.76 -38.26 11.36
N GLN A 730 4.73 -37.92 10.58
CA GLN A 730 3.51 -38.70 10.35
C GLN A 730 3.32 -38.98 8.84
N PRO A 731 4.22 -39.72 8.19
CA PRO A 731 4.16 -39.95 6.74
C PRO A 731 2.86 -40.65 6.31
N GLN A 732 2.29 -41.50 7.15
CA GLN A 732 1.01 -42.15 6.86
C GLN A 732 -0.13 -41.14 6.76
N LEU A 733 -0.17 -40.12 7.62
CA LEU A 733 -1.18 -39.07 7.54
C LEU A 733 -1.05 -38.27 6.23
N LEU A 734 0.19 -38.01 5.79
CA LEU A 734 0.43 -37.35 4.50
C LEU A 734 -0.04 -38.21 3.32
N GLU A 735 0.22 -39.52 3.35
CA GLU A 735 -0.26 -40.47 2.34
C GLU A 735 -1.81 -40.54 2.32
N GLU A 736 -2.45 -40.54 3.50
CA GLU A 736 -3.91 -40.53 3.63
C GLU A 736 -4.51 -39.25 3.05
N VAL A 737 -3.97 -38.08 3.40
CA VAL A 737 -4.42 -36.78 2.87
C VAL A 737 -4.21 -36.70 1.35
N GLU A 738 -3.09 -37.20 0.84
CA GLU A 738 -2.84 -37.27 -0.59
C GLU A 738 -3.86 -38.18 -1.29
N ALA A 739 -4.16 -39.34 -0.72
CA ALA A 739 -5.15 -40.25 -1.26
C ALA A 739 -6.56 -39.64 -1.27
N GLU A 740 -6.97 -38.95 -0.20
CA GLU A 740 -8.24 -38.21 -0.13
C GLU A 740 -8.30 -37.09 -1.19
N ALA A 741 -7.20 -36.33 -1.34
CA ALA A 741 -7.11 -35.28 -2.36
C ALA A 741 -7.23 -35.85 -3.78
N ARG A 742 -6.53 -36.94 -4.10
CA ARG A 742 -6.61 -37.62 -5.41
C ARG A 742 -8.01 -38.18 -5.67
N TRP A 743 -8.65 -38.76 -4.66
CA TRP A 743 -10.04 -39.23 -4.75
C TRP A 743 -11.00 -38.08 -5.08
N LEU A 744 -10.81 -36.93 -4.43
CA LEU A 744 -11.60 -35.73 -4.67
C LEU A 744 -11.37 -35.21 -6.10
N TRP A 745 -10.11 -35.11 -6.54
CA TRP A 745 -9.71 -34.66 -7.87
C TRP A 745 -10.33 -35.51 -8.99
N ALA A 746 -10.48 -36.81 -8.77
CA ALA A 746 -11.13 -37.70 -9.74
C ALA A 746 -12.65 -37.44 -9.90
N LYS A 747 -13.28 -36.73 -8.96
CA LYS A 747 -14.76 -36.60 -8.88
C LYS A 747 -15.27 -35.18 -8.97
N ARG A 748 -14.41 -34.18 -8.86
CA ARG A 748 -14.77 -32.77 -8.69
C ARG A 748 -13.89 -31.93 -9.58
N SER A 749 -14.47 -30.93 -10.23
CA SER A 749 -13.72 -29.93 -11.01
C SER A 749 -13.53 -28.63 -10.24
N HIS A 750 -14.25 -28.45 -9.14
CA HIS A 750 -14.15 -27.29 -8.27
C HIS A 750 -14.08 -27.68 -6.79
N VAL A 751 -13.24 -26.97 -6.03
CA VAL A 751 -13.19 -27.01 -4.56
C VAL A 751 -13.42 -25.61 -4.03
N VAL A 752 -14.33 -25.45 -3.08
CA VAL A 752 -14.67 -24.16 -2.47
C VAL A 752 -14.39 -24.23 -0.98
N PHE A 753 -13.43 -23.45 -0.50
CA PHE A 753 -13.14 -23.31 0.92
C PHE A 753 -14.02 -22.22 1.55
N ILE A 754 -14.65 -22.51 2.69
CA ILE A 754 -15.55 -21.58 3.39
C ILE A 754 -15.07 -21.40 4.82
N GLY A 755 -14.79 -20.15 5.23
CA GLY A 755 -14.38 -19.81 6.60
C GLY A 755 -12.89 -19.48 6.75
N GLN A 756 -12.28 -19.89 7.86
CA GLN A 756 -10.85 -19.64 8.22
C GLN A 756 -10.45 -18.17 8.50
N GLY A 757 -11.30 -17.18 8.22
CA GLY A 757 -10.99 -15.75 8.42
C GLY A 757 -9.78 -15.32 7.57
N GLY A 758 -8.92 -14.44 8.10
CA GLY A 758 -7.72 -13.97 7.38
C GLY A 758 -6.73 -15.06 6.96
N SER A 759 -6.82 -16.29 7.50
CA SER A 759 -5.94 -17.40 7.11
C SER A 759 -6.33 -18.02 5.76
N ILE A 760 -7.49 -17.68 5.20
CA ILE A 760 -7.94 -18.15 3.89
C ILE A 760 -6.94 -17.76 2.77
N LEU A 761 -6.16 -16.69 2.97
CA LEU A 761 -5.12 -16.24 2.04
C LEU A 761 -4.02 -17.28 1.81
N SER A 762 -3.87 -18.26 2.71
CA SER A 762 -2.97 -19.39 2.49
C SER A 762 -3.30 -20.20 1.23
N ILE A 763 -4.58 -20.22 0.82
CA ILE A 763 -5.05 -20.96 -0.35
C ILE A 763 -4.57 -20.33 -1.67
N PRO A 764 -4.87 -19.04 -1.98
CA PRO A 764 -4.38 -18.43 -3.20
C PRO A 764 -2.84 -18.37 -3.25
N VAL A 765 -2.17 -18.18 -2.10
CA VAL A 765 -0.71 -18.25 -2.04
C VAL A 765 -0.21 -19.65 -2.42
N ALA A 766 -0.81 -20.71 -1.88
CA ALA A 766 -0.43 -22.08 -2.23
C ALA A 766 -0.67 -22.38 -3.72
N GLN A 767 -1.77 -21.91 -4.30
CA GLN A 767 -2.05 -22.08 -5.74
C GLN A 767 -1.02 -21.38 -6.63
N GLN A 768 -0.57 -20.18 -6.23
CA GLN A 768 0.44 -19.43 -6.99
C GLN A 768 1.83 -20.07 -6.88
N LEU A 769 2.17 -20.63 -5.71
CA LEU A 769 3.47 -21.26 -5.47
C LEU A 769 3.57 -22.67 -6.07
N TRP A 770 2.47 -23.42 -6.06
CA TRP A 770 2.42 -24.81 -6.54
C TRP A 770 1.27 -25.01 -7.54
N PRO A 771 1.36 -24.37 -8.73
CA PRO A 771 0.32 -24.52 -9.74
C PRO A 771 0.27 -25.97 -10.23
N ASN A 772 -0.93 -26.54 -10.24
CA ASN A 772 -1.19 -27.85 -10.84
C ASN A 772 -2.37 -27.74 -11.81
N PRO A 773 -2.14 -27.77 -13.14
CA PRO A 773 -3.19 -27.60 -14.14
C PRO A 773 -4.18 -28.77 -14.16
N ASP A 774 -3.80 -29.93 -13.64
CA ASP A 774 -4.66 -31.12 -13.57
C ASP A 774 -5.49 -31.17 -12.27
N ALA A 775 -5.28 -30.22 -11.35
CA ALA A 775 -6.06 -30.12 -10.13
C ALA A 775 -7.40 -29.38 -10.37
N PRO A 776 -8.44 -29.67 -9.56
CA PRO A 776 -9.67 -28.89 -9.56
C PRO A 776 -9.39 -27.41 -9.31
N GLN A 777 -10.23 -26.55 -9.90
CA GLN A 777 -10.16 -25.13 -9.63
C GLN A 777 -10.53 -24.89 -8.16
N VAL A 778 -9.64 -24.23 -7.43
CA VAL A 778 -9.87 -23.88 -6.02
C VAL A 778 -10.40 -22.46 -5.92
N HIS A 779 -11.46 -22.32 -5.14
CA HIS A 779 -12.20 -21.09 -4.83
C HIS A 779 -12.28 -20.92 -3.31
N TRP A 780 -12.59 -19.72 -2.85
CA TRP A 780 -12.83 -19.46 -1.44
C TRP A 780 -14.00 -18.49 -1.23
N LEU A 781 -14.65 -18.62 -0.08
CA LEU A 781 -15.75 -17.76 0.35
C LEU A 781 -15.58 -17.43 1.83
N ASP A 782 -14.95 -16.29 2.07
CA ASP A 782 -14.69 -15.72 3.40
C ASP A 782 -15.47 -14.43 3.65
N SER A 783 -16.35 -14.04 2.72
CA SER A 783 -17.20 -12.86 2.82
C SER A 783 -18.67 -13.21 3.00
N THR A 784 -19.37 -12.39 3.77
CA THR A 784 -20.84 -12.41 3.89
C THR A 784 -21.52 -11.57 2.82
N ASP A 785 -20.77 -10.81 2.04
CA ASP A 785 -21.27 -10.04 0.90
C ASP A 785 -21.98 -10.93 -0.14
N PRO A 786 -23.18 -10.54 -0.57
CA PRO A 786 -23.89 -11.14 -1.70
C PRO A 786 -23.16 -11.15 -3.04
N GLU A 787 -22.39 -10.11 -3.37
CA GLU A 787 -21.63 -10.06 -4.63
C GLU A 787 -20.56 -11.15 -4.70
N ALA A 788 -19.87 -11.44 -3.58
CA ALA A 788 -18.93 -12.55 -3.51
C ALA A 788 -19.59 -13.91 -3.81
N LYS A 789 -20.86 -14.08 -3.43
CA LYS A 789 -21.63 -15.31 -3.70
C LYS A 789 -22.06 -15.39 -5.16
N VAL A 790 -22.43 -14.25 -5.75
CA VAL A 790 -22.72 -14.15 -7.19
C VAL A 790 -21.47 -14.47 -8.00
N ALA A 791 -20.34 -13.82 -7.70
CA ALA A 791 -19.07 -14.07 -8.36
C ALA A 791 -18.65 -15.55 -8.27
N LEU A 792 -18.78 -16.16 -7.09
CA LEU A 792 -18.55 -17.59 -6.91
C LEU A 792 -19.48 -18.42 -7.79
N LEU A 793 -20.78 -18.14 -7.80
CA LEU A 793 -21.73 -18.89 -8.64
C LEU A 793 -21.42 -18.75 -10.13
N LEU A 794 -21.08 -17.55 -10.62
CA LEU A 794 -20.65 -17.35 -12.01
C LEU A 794 -19.43 -18.19 -12.35
N ALA A 795 -18.42 -18.23 -11.45
CA ALA A 795 -17.23 -19.04 -11.64
C ALA A 795 -17.52 -20.55 -11.63
N LEU A 796 -18.43 -21.02 -10.77
CA LEU A 796 -18.79 -22.43 -10.66
C LEU A 796 -19.70 -22.92 -11.80
N THR A 797 -20.56 -22.05 -12.33
CA THR A 797 -21.49 -22.41 -13.42
C THR A 797 -20.93 -22.13 -14.81
N GLY A 798 -19.98 -21.20 -14.92
CA GLY A 798 -19.49 -20.67 -16.19
C GLY A 798 -20.45 -19.67 -16.86
N ALA A 799 -21.45 -19.17 -16.13
CA ALA A 799 -22.36 -18.15 -16.65
C ALA A 799 -21.60 -16.82 -16.88
N PRO A 800 -21.83 -16.12 -18.01
CA PRO A 800 -21.09 -14.90 -18.34
C PRO A 800 -21.47 -13.70 -17.45
N ASP A 801 -22.71 -13.68 -16.94
CA ASP A 801 -23.21 -12.59 -16.12
C ASP A 801 -24.37 -13.04 -15.20
N LEU A 802 -24.81 -12.13 -14.33
CA LEU A 802 -25.91 -12.36 -13.39
C LEU A 802 -27.26 -12.59 -14.11
N ALA A 803 -27.47 -12.04 -15.31
CA ALA A 803 -28.70 -12.23 -16.04
C ALA A 803 -28.82 -13.68 -16.55
N ALA A 804 -27.73 -14.23 -17.09
CA ALA A 804 -27.64 -15.63 -17.48
C ALA A 804 -27.78 -16.56 -16.26
N LEU A 805 -27.11 -16.24 -15.15
CA LEU A 805 -27.23 -17.03 -13.92
C LEU A 805 -28.67 -17.09 -13.40
N LYS A 806 -29.42 -15.96 -13.45
CA LYS A 806 -30.83 -15.89 -13.05
C LYS A 806 -31.77 -16.69 -13.96
N GLN A 807 -31.36 -16.96 -15.20
CA GLN A 807 -32.14 -17.72 -16.18
C GLN A 807 -31.84 -19.22 -16.12
N MET A 808 -30.81 -19.66 -15.39
CA MET A 808 -30.49 -21.08 -15.26
C MET A 808 -31.63 -21.85 -14.60
N THR A 809 -31.94 -23.00 -15.18
CA THR A 809 -32.87 -23.97 -14.63
C THR A 809 -32.30 -24.65 -13.38
N ALA A 810 -33.17 -25.23 -12.56
CA ALA A 810 -32.74 -26.00 -11.38
C ALA A 810 -31.82 -27.18 -11.76
N ASP A 811 -32.04 -27.80 -12.92
CA ASP A 811 -31.22 -28.91 -13.42
C ASP A 811 -29.84 -28.46 -13.91
N GLU A 812 -29.73 -27.34 -14.62
CA GLU A 812 -28.44 -26.77 -15.02
C GLU A 812 -27.61 -26.38 -13.79
N LEU A 813 -28.25 -25.74 -12.81
CA LEU A 813 -27.60 -25.40 -11.54
C LEU A 813 -27.20 -26.67 -10.76
N ARG A 814 -28.06 -27.70 -10.74
CA ARG A 814 -27.74 -29.01 -10.14
C ARG A 814 -26.51 -29.63 -10.79
N GLN A 815 -26.41 -29.63 -12.13
CA GLN A 815 -25.27 -30.20 -12.86
C GLN A 815 -23.97 -29.43 -12.61
N ALA A 816 -24.04 -28.10 -12.47
CA ALA A 816 -22.90 -27.29 -12.06
C ALA A 816 -22.45 -27.66 -10.63
N LEU A 817 -23.36 -27.60 -9.66
CA LEU A 817 -23.05 -27.85 -8.24
C LEU A 817 -22.63 -29.30 -7.95
N ALA A 818 -23.09 -30.28 -8.73
CA ALA A 818 -22.69 -31.69 -8.59
C ALA A 818 -21.18 -31.91 -8.81
N ARG A 819 -20.50 -30.97 -9.48
CA ARG A 819 -19.07 -31.01 -9.75
C ARG A 819 -18.22 -30.31 -8.68
N VAL A 820 -18.88 -29.75 -7.65
CA VAL A 820 -18.26 -28.90 -6.62
C VAL A 820 -18.12 -29.67 -5.31
N GLN A 821 -17.00 -29.47 -4.64
CA GLN A 821 -16.80 -29.85 -3.24
C GLN A 821 -16.67 -28.60 -2.37
N PHE A 822 -17.51 -28.46 -1.36
CA PHE A 822 -17.40 -27.42 -0.34
C PHE A 822 -16.63 -27.95 0.86
N ILE A 823 -15.66 -27.18 1.36
CA ILE A 823 -14.84 -27.49 2.52
C ILE A 823 -15.02 -26.35 3.52
N VAL A 824 -15.78 -26.60 4.59
CA VAL A 824 -16.12 -25.63 5.62
C VAL A 824 -15.13 -25.73 6.77
N ILE A 825 -14.40 -24.66 7.06
CA ILE A 825 -13.32 -24.63 8.05
C ILE A 825 -13.65 -23.64 9.16
N THR A 826 -13.79 -24.15 10.39
CA THR A 826 -13.90 -23.32 11.60
C THR A 826 -13.43 -24.09 12.83
N LYS A 827 -12.46 -23.54 13.55
CA LYS A 827 -11.97 -24.15 14.80
C LYS A 827 -13.07 -24.28 15.86
N SER A 828 -13.76 -23.18 16.18
CA SER A 828 -14.78 -23.16 17.24
C SER A 828 -16.09 -23.85 16.85
N GLY A 829 -16.35 -24.04 15.55
CA GLY A 829 -17.66 -24.49 15.05
C GLY A 829 -18.75 -23.42 15.14
N GLU A 830 -18.43 -22.24 15.66
CA GLU A 830 -19.41 -21.19 15.98
C GLU A 830 -19.14 -19.88 15.23
N THR A 831 -18.10 -19.83 14.38
CA THR A 831 -17.82 -18.66 13.53
C THR A 831 -19.04 -18.32 12.68
N ARG A 832 -19.64 -17.14 12.92
CA ARG A 832 -20.97 -16.82 12.41
C ARG A 832 -21.01 -16.74 10.90
N GLU A 833 -20.04 -16.05 10.29
CA GLU A 833 -19.88 -15.91 8.84
C GLU A 833 -19.80 -17.28 8.16
N THR A 834 -18.96 -18.17 8.70
CA THR A 834 -18.82 -19.56 8.24
C THR A 834 -20.14 -20.32 8.35
N ARG A 835 -20.87 -20.16 9.45
CA ARG A 835 -22.17 -20.81 9.69
C ARG A 835 -23.23 -20.31 8.71
N GLU A 836 -23.28 -19.00 8.41
CA GLU A 836 -24.25 -18.46 7.46
C GLU A 836 -23.93 -18.85 6.02
N ASN A 837 -22.64 -18.88 5.64
CA ASN A 837 -22.22 -19.40 4.34
C ASN A 837 -22.55 -20.90 4.20
N LEU A 838 -22.37 -21.71 5.25
CA LEU A 838 -22.79 -23.11 5.25
C LEU A 838 -24.32 -23.25 5.09
N LYS A 839 -25.14 -22.44 5.78
CA LYS A 839 -26.60 -22.45 5.58
C LYS A 839 -26.98 -22.10 4.14
N TRP A 840 -26.31 -21.12 3.55
CA TRP A 840 -26.53 -20.75 2.15
C TRP A 840 -26.20 -21.90 1.19
N VAL A 841 -25.04 -22.57 1.35
CA VAL A 841 -24.68 -23.76 0.55
C VAL A 841 -25.72 -24.88 0.72
N THR A 842 -26.12 -25.19 1.95
CA THR A 842 -27.15 -26.21 2.20
C THR A 842 -28.49 -25.84 1.57
N SER A 843 -28.84 -24.55 1.51
CA SER A 843 -30.04 -24.09 0.79
C SER A 843 -29.94 -24.32 -0.72
N LEU A 844 -28.75 -24.16 -1.32
CA LEU A 844 -28.51 -24.43 -2.75
C LEU A 844 -28.67 -25.92 -3.06
N HIS A 845 -28.08 -26.79 -2.23
CA HIS A 845 -28.23 -28.24 -2.36
C HIS A 845 -29.68 -28.67 -2.21
N HIS A 846 -30.40 -28.12 -1.23
CA HIS A 846 -31.82 -28.42 -1.05
C HIS A 846 -32.65 -28.02 -2.29
N ARG A 847 -32.44 -26.82 -2.83
CA ARG A 847 -33.16 -26.35 -4.04
C ARG A 847 -32.86 -27.16 -5.30
N THR A 848 -31.64 -27.71 -5.41
CA THR A 848 -31.21 -28.52 -6.56
C THR A 848 -31.41 -30.03 -6.34
N GLY A 849 -31.87 -30.44 -5.16
CA GLY A 849 -32.01 -31.84 -4.78
C GLY A 849 -30.68 -32.61 -4.68
N LEU A 850 -29.56 -31.90 -4.44
CA LEU A 850 -28.28 -32.52 -4.09
C LEU A 850 -28.25 -32.83 -2.59
N HIS A 851 -27.59 -33.93 -2.22
CA HIS A 851 -27.38 -34.26 -0.82
C HIS A 851 -26.08 -33.63 -0.32
N SER A 852 -26.17 -32.72 0.66
CA SER A 852 -24.97 -32.04 1.19
C SER A 852 -23.88 -32.99 1.69
N LYS A 853 -24.23 -34.21 2.11
CA LYS A 853 -23.24 -35.22 2.55
C LYS A 853 -22.19 -35.57 1.52
N ASP A 854 -22.57 -35.55 0.24
CA ASP A 854 -21.70 -35.92 -0.87
C ASP A 854 -20.83 -34.76 -1.35
N HIS A 855 -21.12 -33.53 -0.86
CA HIS A 855 -20.58 -32.28 -1.40
C HIS A 855 -20.08 -31.30 -0.33
N VAL A 856 -20.22 -31.59 0.96
CA VAL A 856 -19.82 -30.71 2.06
C VAL A 856 -18.96 -31.49 3.06
N TRP A 857 -17.72 -31.05 3.22
CA TRP A 857 -16.81 -31.48 4.27
C TRP A 857 -16.70 -30.39 5.32
N VAL A 858 -16.62 -30.80 6.58
CA VAL A 858 -16.52 -29.88 7.72
C VAL A 858 -15.24 -30.20 8.49
N LEU A 859 -14.35 -29.21 8.57
CA LEU A 859 -13.10 -29.23 9.34
C LEU A 859 -13.29 -28.34 10.58
N THR A 860 -13.39 -28.97 11.74
CA THR A 860 -13.66 -28.30 13.01
C THR A 860 -13.15 -29.13 14.19
N ASP A 861 -12.89 -28.49 15.33
CA ASP A 861 -12.40 -29.21 16.52
C ASP A 861 -13.45 -30.24 16.99
N PRO A 862 -13.03 -31.45 17.42
CA PRO A 862 -13.94 -32.45 17.97
C PRO A 862 -14.77 -31.93 19.14
N GLY A 863 -16.06 -32.30 19.18
CA GLY A 863 -16.99 -31.95 20.26
C GLY A 863 -17.69 -30.59 20.13
N THR A 864 -17.28 -29.75 19.17
CA THR A 864 -17.96 -28.48 18.87
C THR A 864 -19.42 -28.71 18.42
N SER A 865 -20.23 -27.65 18.47
CA SER A 865 -21.63 -27.73 18.01
C SER A 865 -21.71 -28.13 16.52
N LEU A 866 -20.80 -27.62 15.70
CA LEU A 866 -20.72 -27.97 14.28
C LEU A 866 -20.19 -29.39 14.06
N TRP A 867 -19.24 -29.88 14.87
CA TRP A 867 -18.80 -31.27 14.79
C TRP A 867 -19.95 -32.26 15.07
N ARG A 868 -20.73 -31.99 16.12
CA ARG A 868 -21.93 -32.77 16.45
C ARG A 868 -23.00 -32.66 15.36
N GLU A 869 -23.17 -31.46 14.79
CA GLU A 869 -24.07 -31.25 13.66
C GLU A 869 -23.62 -32.03 12.42
N ALA A 870 -22.32 -32.08 12.12
CA ALA A 870 -21.77 -32.85 11.02
C ALA A 870 -22.06 -34.35 11.18
N GLN A 871 -21.87 -34.89 12.39
CA GLN A 871 -22.23 -36.26 12.69
C GLN A 871 -23.73 -36.54 12.58
N ALA A 872 -24.58 -35.59 12.97
CA ALA A 872 -26.04 -35.78 13.00
C ALA A 872 -26.75 -35.46 11.68
N ARG A 873 -26.23 -34.52 10.88
CA ARG A 873 -26.81 -34.02 9.62
C ARG A 873 -26.12 -34.58 8.38
N GLU A 874 -25.32 -35.63 8.55
CA GLU A 874 -24.61 -36.34 7.49
C GLU A 874 -23.55 -35.49 6.74
N TYR A 875 -22.91 -34.46 7.33
CA TYR A 875 -21.71 -33.91 6.68
C TYR A 875 -20.52 -34.86 6.94
N TYR A 876 -19.54 -34.95 6.03
CA TYR A 876 -18.31 -35.70 6.34
C TYR A 876 -17.50 -34.91 7.39
N PRO A 877 -17.35 -35.40 8.63
CA PRO A 877 -16.60 -34.71 9.66
C PRO A 877 -15.12 -35.07 9.48
N TRP A 878 -14.31 -34.09 9.10
CA TRP A 878 -12.86 -34.24 9.06
C TRP A 878 -12.30 -33.68 10.37
N ALA A 879 -11.76 -34.54 11.23
CA ALA A 879 -11.18 -34.12 12.50
C ALA A 879 -9.80 -33.51 12.23
N SER A 880 -9.64 -32.22 12.54
CA SER A 880 -8.36 -31.50 12.45
C SER A 880 -7.40 -31.85 13.57
#